data_AF-G0US31-F1
#
_entry.id   AF-G0US31-F1
#
_cell.length_a   1.000
_cell.length_b   1.000
_cell.length_c   1.000
_cell.angle_alpha   90.00
_cell.angle_beta   90.00
_cell.angle_gamma   90.00
#
_symmetry.space_group_name_H-M   'P 1'
#
loop_
_entity.id
_entity.type
_entity.pdbx_description
1 polymer ?
#
loop_
_entity_poly.entity_id
_entity_poly.type
_entity_poly.pdbx_seq_one_letter_code
_entity_poly.pdbx_strand_id
1 'polypeptide(L)'
;MDRPATAPKMAAPSSTRLGLRTPGGAHNPRKGSAHSPHKQQSKQRDPVGSRHALAAETPRSEAELYVQRINEISAQRTKVVRDFQQKIASNRARVRMMHEENTHLRSIRAGGKDVTARELELLDKRKYTAIRRLNRLSHQVRKIEEGIQTAEEVRANNEKELSLLTREGTATGCKSVALRIQRLENFLDRILGHQRFVARINESYNELLQELLKDSVGRDTRTRFLEQSVGVRHQDYARLVVLYHNATSLHEKAQGDLRRFDQFFQQSRKLKDKALAERRNYVEAALRQTQRQELRYVELQQEIDEELQRLEEIEVEKQVMHQRRQRSLSATERLQSCISTADGKLSSRANDRLNNVLLVTGSAKDEERMRTLETSFTRMMRVTEAQTLEDLFLKFKKEQGLREQLKLQSEKEQERYEEIHEEVKRLRKKVKEHGIRHVHCTPMTSCMRSELEGYIKEAMYKRDLALEKVTEMEHTVAEVLKNTDVLGEQVSCYRPEVQISQTQIENLITNLEVLQVKIVSLADDTVGQNPTTPCVGSMYVKIPGTNTRIKRFPSRPKVDKNKAPTTLTPLENHNNSEACDSCLLGTESCLTDSLVNGIVPVDAAKFGASVVSSDSGDDEMDSEEGKGAIALLDNDEPLGREQIKRLAALVLRREDRRKLREDRQR
;
A
#
# COMPACT_ATOMS: atom_id res chain seq x y z
N MET A 1 28.37 57.67 20.42
CA MET A 1 27.89 57.14 19.12
C MET A 1 26.45 56.63 19.24
N ASP A 2 25.42 57.33 18.79
CA ASP A 2 24.93 58.68 19.05
C ASP A 2 23.56 58.76 18.33
N ARG A 3 22.67 59.64 18.82
CA ARG A 3 21.38 59.99 18.19
C ARG A 3 21.57 61.13 17.17
N PRO A 4 20.53 61.67 16.50
CA PRO A 4 19.15 61.19 16.22
C PRO A 4 19.01 60.97 14.68
N ALA A 5 17.91 61.03 13.92
CA ALA A 5 16.54 61.57 13.95
C ALA A 5 15.78 60.98 12.71
N THR A 6 14.51 61.22 12.36
CA THR A 6 13.40 62.10 12.79
C THR A 6 12.06 61.35 12.61
N ALA A 7 11.07 61.58 13.49
CA ALA A 7 9.63 61.38 13.20
C ALA A 7 9.07 62.65 12.47
N PRO A 8 7.83 62.75 11.94
CA PRO A 8 6.55 62.39 12.61
C PRO A 8 5.46 61.91 11.58
N LYS A 9 4.10 61.96 11.73
CA LYS A 9 3.13 62.28 12.81
C LYS A 9 1.74 61.68 12.44
N MET A 10 0.87 61.44 13.44
CA MET A 10 -0.61 61.29 13.36
C MET A 10 -1.19 60.07 12.58
N ALA A 11 -2.31 59.46 12.97
CA ALA A 11 -3.08 59.53 14.22
C ALA A 11 -3.82 58.20 14.51
N ALA A 12 -4.23 58.03 15.77
CA ALA A 12 -5.04 56.93 16.33
C ALA A 12 -6.20 57.57 17.14
N PRO A 13 -7.00 56.89 18.01
CA PRO A 13 -6.99 55.45 18.38
C PRO A 13 -8.38 54.78 18.58
N SER A 14 -8.34 53.49 18.97
CA SER A 14 -9.29 52.77 19.88
C SER A 14 -10.76 52.58 19.43
N SER A 15 -11.44 51.42 19.60
CA SER A 15 -11.49 50.43 20.71
C SER A 15 -12.15 51.03 21.98
N THR A 16 -12.93 50.35 22.82
CA THR A 16 -12.96 48.91 23.18
C THR A 16 -14.34 48.44 23.69
N ARG A 17 -14.74 47.24 23.27
CA ARG A 17 -15.42 46.13 24.00
C ARG A 17 -15.97 46.36 25.45
N LEU A 18 -17.20 45.85 25.68
CA LEU A 18 -17.76 45.23 26.92
C LEU A 18 -17.93 46.03 28.24
N GLY A 19 -18.99 45.72 29.00
CA GLY A 19 -19.06 45.99 30.45
C GLY A 19 -20.47 46.11 31.08
N LEU A 20 -20.94 45.07 31.79
CA LEU A 20 -22.17 45.10 32.59
C LEU A 20 -21.99 45.81 33.95
N ARG A 21 -22.93 46.68 34.37
CA ARG A 21 -23.74 46.55 35.63
C ARG A 21 -24.55 47.81 36.00
N THR A 22 -25.62 47.60 36.78
CA THR A 22 -26.40 48.60 37.55
C THR A 22 -25.87 48.64 39.01
N PRO A 23 -26.14 49.69 39.84
CA PRO A 23 -27.45 49.81 40.53
C PRO A 23 -27.93 51.23 40.96
N GLY A 24 -29.26 51.37 41.16
CA GLY A 24 -29.90 52.03 42.31
C GLY A 24 -29.89 53.58 42.48
N GLY A 25 -30.92 54.10 43.16
CA GLY A 25 -30.84 55.39 43.88
C GLY A 25 -31.99 56.39 43.65
N ALA A 26 -32.83 56.59 44.67
CA ALA A 26 -34.00 57.48 44.71
C ALA A 26 -33.74 59.00 44.49
N HIS A 27 -34.76 59.75 44.06
CA HIS A 27 -35.47 60.71 44.95
C HIS A 27 -36.74 61.38 44.34
N ASN A 28 -37.68 61.72 45.23
CA ASN A 28 -38.86 62.62 45.05
C ASN A 28 -38.43 64.10 45.34
N PRO A 29 -39.22 65.21 45.16
CA PRO A 29 -40.70 65.31 45.31
C PRO A 29 -41.46 66.43 44.49
N ARG A 30 -42.73 66.71 44.85
CA ARG A 30 -43.53 67.96 44.65
C ARG A 30 -43.99 68.28 43.20
N LYS A 31 -45.21 68.79 42.87
CA LYS A 31 -46.45 69.27 43.57
C LYS A 31 -47.70 68.64 42.85
N GLY A 32 -48.96 68.74 43.30
CA GLY A 32 -49.52 69.24 44.57
C GLY A 32 -50.72 70.21 44.45
N SER A 33 -51.91 69.82 44.98
CA SER A 33 -53.17 70.60 45.15
C SER A 33 -54.04 70.85 43.89
N ALA A 34 -55.39 70.95 43.96
CA ALA A 34 -56.30 71.03 45.12
C ALA A 34 -57.74 70.48 44.87
N HIS A 35 -58.48 70.30 45.98
CA HIS A 35 -59.95 70.25 46.14
C HIS A 35 -60.80 69.00 45.74
N SER A 36 -61.97 68.97 46.39
CA SER A 36 -62.93 67.90 46.72
C SER A 36 -64.22 68.61 47.21
N PRO A 37 -65.38 67.99 47.55
CA PRO A 37 -65.84 66.59 47.42
C PRO A 37 -67.20 66.45 46.67
N HIS A 38 -67.68 65.23 46.40
CA HIS A 38 -68.97 64.77 46.97
C HIS A 38 -69.29 63.28 46.80
N LYS A 39 -70.09 62.80 47.77
CA LYS A 39 -70.74 61.50 47.98
C LYS A 39 -71.01 60.59 46.76
N GLN A 40 -70.57 59.33 46.92
CA GLN A 40 -71.37 58.10 46.83
C GLN A 40 -72.65 58.11 45.95
N GLN A 41 -72.69 57.25 44.93
CA GLN A 41 -73.67 56.16 44.89
C GLN A 41 -73.21 55.01 43.99
N SER A 42 -73.59 53.79 44.36
CA SER A 42 -73.18 52.55 43.69
C SER A 42 -73.93 52.32 42.39
N LYS A 43 -73.19 52.10 41.29
CA LYS A 43 -73.69 51.38 40.11
C LYS A 43 -72.72 50.25 39.78
N GLN A 44 -73.24 49.02 39.69
CA GLN A 44 -72.52 47.94 39.02
C GLN A 44 -72.25 48.38 37.58
N ARG A 45 -71.01 48.15 37.13
CA ARG A 45 -70.60 48.28 35.74
C ARG A 45 -70.09 46.91 35.32
N ASP A 46 -70.56 46.43 34.18
CA ASP A 46 -70.17 45.13 33.65
C ASP A 46 -68.66 45.09 33.36
N PRO A 47 -67.99 43.93 33.54
CA PRO A 47 -66.55 43.81 33.31
C PRO A 47 -66.25 43.83 31.80
N VAL A 48 -66.08 45.04 31.27
CA VAL A 48 -65.64 45.27 29.88
C VAL A 48 -64.28 44.63 29.65
N GLY A 49 -64.23 43.76 28.62
CA GLY A 49 -63.06 43.17 27.98
C GLY A 49 -61.71 43.27 28.70
N SER A 50 -61.32 42.21 29.40
CA SER A 50 -59.97 42.07 29.96
C SER A 50 -58.92 42.08 28.84
N ARG A 51 -58.26 43.23 28.64
CA ARG A 51 -57.04 43.35 27.85
C ARG A 51 -55.83 43.00 28.72
N HIS A 52 -55.66 41.71 29.01
CA HIS A 52 -54.32 41.24 29.38
C HIS A 52 -53.39 41.44 28.20
N ALA A 53 -52.49 42.42 28.32
CA ALA A 53 -51.35 42.49 27.42
C ALA A 53 -50.52 41.22 27.63
N LEU A 54 -50.32 40.44 26.57
CA LEU A 54 -49.38 39.33 26.57
C LEU A 54 -47.97 39.89 26.68
N ALA A 55 -47.48 40.01 27.91
CA ALA A 55 -46.05 40.05 28.16
C ALA A 55 -45.42 38.78 27.57
N ALA A 56 -44.24 38.91 26.98
CA ALA A 56 -43.58 37.78 26.33
C ALA A 56 -43.10 36.76 27.36
N GLU A 57 -43.93 35.75 27.64
CA GLU A 57 -43.55 34.62 28.47
C GLU A 57 -42.56 33.74 27.69
N THR A 58 -41.36 33.58 28.27
CA THR A 58 -40.32 32.66 27.80
C THR A 58 -40.84 31.23 27.68
N PRO A 59 -40.28 30.38 26.79
CA PRO A 59 -40.87 29.09 26.44
C PRO A 59 -41.13 28.21 27.66
N ARG A 60 -42.42 28.09 28.02
CA ARG A 60 -42.91 27.07 28.96
C ARG A 60 -42.69 25.69 28.36
N SER A 61 -42.34 24.73 29.21
CA SER A 61 -42.29 23.32 28.82
C SER A 61 -43.67 22.86 28.31
N GLU A 62 -43.70 22.01 27.29
CA GLU A 62 -44.96 21.48 26.72
C GLU A 62 -45.86 20.84 27.80
N ALA A 63 -45.24 20.22 28.82
CA ALA A 63 -45.93 19.69 29.98
C ALA A 63 -46.78 20.73 30.73
N GLU A 64 -46.31 21.98 30.84
CA GLU A 64 -47.06 23.06 31.50
C GLU A 64 -48.27 23.50 30.66
N LEU A 65 -48.14 23.50 29.33
CA LEU A 65 -49.26 23.78 28.42
C LEU A 65 -50.34 22.70 28.51
N TYR A 66 -49.96 21.43 28.61
CA TYR A 66 -50.93 20.35 28.84
C TYR A 66 -51.62 20.47 30.22
N VAL A 67 -50.89 20.80 31.28
CA VAL A 67 -51.49 21.06 32.62
C VAL A 67 -52.45 22.25 32.58
N GLN A 68 -52.08 23.36 31.92
CA GLN A 68 -52.96 24.52 31.75
C GLN A 68 -54.23 24.14 30.97
N ARG A 69 -54.11 23.35 29.89
CA ARG A 69 -55.23 22.87 29.09
C ARG A 69 -56.18 21.96 29.88
N ILE A 70 -55.65 21.10 30.75
CA ILE A 70 -56.44 20.25 31.66
C ILE A 70 -57.23 21.12 32.67
N ASN A 71 -56.62 22.18 33.19
CA ASN A 71 -57.26 23.12 34.11
C ASN A 71 -58.37 23.96 33.44
N GLU A 72 -58.20 24.36 32.17
CA GLU A 72 -59.26 25.00 31.39
C GLU A 72 -60.48 24.06 31.19
N ILE A 73 -60.22 22.80 30.84
CA ILE A 73 -61.27 21.79 30.62
C ILE A 73 -62.01 21.46 31.93
N SER A 74 -61.31 21.37 33.07
CA SER A 74 -61.94 21.13 34.37
C SER A 74 -62.79 22.34 34.80
N ALA A 75 -62.29 23.58 34.62
CA ALA A 75 -63.04 24.80 34.88
C ALA A 75 -64.34 24.88 34.05
N GLN A 76 -64.28 24.59 32.75
CA GLN A 76 -65.45 24.53 31.87
C GLN A 76 -66.48 23.48 32.34
N ARG A 77 -66.03 22.27 32.71
CA ARG A 77 -66.90 21.22 33.27
C ARG A 77 -67.63 21.70 34.53
N THR A 78 -66.95 22.36 35.47
CA THR A 78 -67.62 22.87 36.70
C THR A 78 -68.68 23.94 36.41
N LYS A 79 -68.47 24.78 35.38
CA LYS A 79 -69.48 25.77 34.96
C LYS A 79 -70.74 25.08 34.44
N VAL A 80 -70.58 24.16 33.50
CA VAL A 80 -71.70 23.41 32.91
C VAL A 80 -72.51 22.66 33.98
N VAL A 81 -71.85 22.05 34.97
CA VAL A 81 -72.52 21.39 36.10
C VAL A 81 -73.37 22.38 36.93
N ARG A 82 -72.86 23.58 37.24
CA ARG A 82 -73.66 24.61 37.95
C ARG A 82 -74.86 25.07 37.14
N ASP A 83 -74.68 25.31 35.84
CA ASP A 83 -75.76 25.75 34.94
C ASP A 83 -76.88 24.70 34.84
N PHE A 84 -76.55 23.41 34.84
CA PHE A 84 -77.54 22.33 34.92
C PHE A 84 -78.21 22.22 36.31
N GLN A 85 -77.46 22.33 37.41
CA GLN A 85 -78.02 22.33 38.76
C GLN A 85 -79.02 23.49 38.96
N GLN A 86 -78.72 24.69 38.46
CA GLN A 86 -79.62 25.84 38.51
C GLN A 86 -80.91 25.60 37.70
N LYS A 87 -80.80 25.00 36.49
CA LYS A 87 -81.98 24.61 35.69
C LYS A 87 -82.84 23.55 36.40
N ILE A 88 -82.22 22.56 37.05
CA ILE A 88 -82.94 21.55 37.85
C ILE A 88 -83.65 22.19 39.04
N ALA A 89 -83.01 23.12 39.76
CA ALA A 89 -83.63 23.85 40.86
C ALA A 89 -84.83 24.70 40.40
N SER A 90 -84.70 25.42 39.28
CA SER A 90 -85.78 26.20 38.67
C SER A 90 -86.96 25.32 38.25
N ASN A 91 -86.70 24.18 37.58
CA ASN A 91 -87.74 23.23 37.21
C ASN A 91 -88.43 22.62 38.43
N ARG A 92 -87.70 22.28 39.50
CA ARG A 92 -88.27 21.81 40.78
C ARG A 92 -89.10 22.89 41.50
N ALA A 93 -88.82 24.17 41.30
CA ALA A 93 -89.67 25.25 41.79
C ALA A 93 -90.96 25.35 40.94
N ARG A 94 -90.85 25.33 39.61
CA ARG A 94 -92.02 25.35 38.70
C ARG A 94 -92.94 24.16 38.89
N VAL A 95 -92.40 22.95 39.09
CA VAL A 95 -93.19 21.74 39.37
C VAL A 95 -93.93 21.84 40.72
N ARG A 96 -93.33 22.46 41.75
CA ARG A 96 -94.04 22.75 43.01
C ARG A 96 -95.18 23.75 42.82
N MET A 97 -94.95 24.87 42.12
CA MET A 97 -96.02 25.81 41.76
C MET A 97 -97.17 25.12 41.01
N MET A 98 -96.88 24.24 40.05
CA MET A 98 -97.91 23.49 39.31
C MET A 98 -98.63 22.43 40.17
N HIS A 99 -97.98 21.90 41.22
CA HIS A 99 -98.63 21.05 42.21
C HIS A 99 -99.50 21.84 43.18
N GLU A 100 -99.06 23.00 43.64
CA GLU A 100 -99.83 23.94 44.47
C GLU A 100 -101.07 24.46 43.70
N GLU A 101 -100.92 24.76 42.42
CA GLU A 101 -102.03 25.09 41.53
C GLU A 101 -102.96 23.87 41.31
N ASN A 102 -102.43 22.66 41.13
CA ASN A 102 -103.25 21.45 41.03
C ASN A 102 -103.97 21.09 42.33
N THR A 103 -103.39 21.32 43.51
CA THR A 103 -104.08 21.10 44.79
C THR A 103 -105.14 22.16 45.03
N HIS A 104 -104.90 23.42 44.66
CA HIS A 104 -105.90 24.50 44.67
C HIS A 104 -107.06 24.22 43.69
N LEU A 105 -106.77 23.75 42.47
CA LEU A 105 -107.80 23.33 41.50
C LEU A 105 -108.55 22.07 41.95
N ARG A 106 -107.90 21.15 42.68
CA ARG A 106 -108.55 19.99 43.31
C ARG A 106 -109.39 20.38 44.52
N SER A 107 -108.98 21.36 45.33
CA SER A 107 -109.80 21.86 46.45
C SER A 107 -111.02 22.62 45.94
N ILE A 108 -110.91 23.39 44.86
CA ILE A 108 -112.07 23.96 44.15
C ILE A 108 -112.99 22.83 43.63
N ARG A 109 -112.44 21.78 42.99
CA ARG A 109 -113.25 20.68 42.45
C ARG A 109 -113.90 19.80 43.53
N ALA A 110 -113.30 19.70 44.72
CA ALA A 110 -113.89 19.01 45.88
C ALA A 110 -114.89 19.91 46.64
N GLY A 111 -114.64 21.22 46.68
CA GLY A 111 -115.53 22.23 47.22
C GLY A 111 -116.62 22.64 46.23
N GLY A 112 -117.53 21.73 45.90
CA GLY A 112 -118.70 21.99 45.05
C GLY A 112 -119.74 22.90 45.70
N LYS A 113 -119.36 24.15 45.99
CA LYS A 113 -120.19 25.23 46.52
C LYS A 113 -119.85 26.52 45.78
N ASP A 114 -120.82 27.43 45.72
CA ASP A 114 -120.67 28.69 44.99
C ASP A 114 -119.49 29.53 45.49
N VAL A 115 -118.80 30.20 44.55
CA VAL A 115 -117.65 31.08 44.84
C VAL A 115 -118.05 32.09 45.89
N THR A 116 -117.46 31.99 47.08
CA THR A 116 -117.84 32.87 48.18
C THR A 116 -117.48 34.30 47.83
N ALA A 117 -118.28 35.28 48.28
CA ALA A 117 -118.02 36.70 47.96
C ALA A 117 -116.60 37.16 48.34
N ARG A 118 -115.99 36.52 49.34
CA ARG A 118 -114.61 36.73 49.77
C ARG A 118 -113.56 36.26 48.75
N GLU A 119 -113.81 35.16 48.04
CA GLU A 119 -112.96 34.67 46.95
C GLU A 119 -113.10 35.55 45.71
N LEU A 120 -114.31 36.01 45.41
CA LEU A 120 -114.59 36.94 44.31
C LEU A 120 -113.89 38.30 44.55
N GLU A 121 -113.96 38.83 45.77
CA GLU A 121 -113.19 40.02 46.18
C GLU A 121 -111.67 39.80 46.08
N LEU A 122 -111.18 38.58 46.39
CA LEU A 122 -109.77 38.20 46.23
C LEU A 122 -109.36 38.12 44.74
N LEU A 123 -110.26 37.67 43.87
CA LEU A 123 -110.06 37.67 42.41
C LEU A 123 -110.04 39.09 41.85
N ASP A 124 -110.91 40.00 42.29
CA ASP A 124 -110.85 41.40 41.85
C ASP A 124 -109.59 42.12 42.39
N LYS A 125 -109.12 41.83 43.61
CA LYS A 125 -107.81 42.30 44.12
C LYS A 125 -106.64 41.76 43.30
N ARG A 126 -106.68 40.48 42.87
CA ARG A 126 -105.70 39.87 41.94
C ARG A 126 -105.76 40.51 40.55
N LYS A 127 -106.95 40.73 40.00
CA LYS A 127 -107.20 41.41 38.70
C LYS A 127 -106.69 42.84 38.71
N TYR A 128 -106.98 43.62 39.75
CA TYR A 128 -106.51 45.00 39.89
C TYR A 128 -104.97 45.10 40.02
N THR A 129 -104.35 44.19 40.79
CA THR A 129 -102.87 44.12 40.87
C THR A 129 -102.24 43.63 39.56
N ALA A 130 -102.88 42.71 38.83
CA ALA A 130 -102.47 42.29 37.49
C ALA A 130 -102.56 43.44 36.46
N ILE A 131 -103.64 44.24 36.46
CA ILE A 131 -103.79 45.42 35.60
C ILE A 131 -102.72 46.47 35.93
N ARG A 132 -102.47 46.77 37.22
CA ARG A 132 -101.37 47.66 37.62
C ARG A 132 -99.99 47.14 37.18
N ARG A 133 -99.77 45.81 37.19
CA ARG A 133 -98.53 45.18 36.69
C ARG A 133 -98.43 45.26 35.17
N LEU A 134 -99.52 45.01 34.44
CA LEU A 134 -99.59 45.09 32.99
C LEU A 134 -99.26 46.51 32.52
N ASN A 135 -99.92 47.54 33.07
CA ASN A 135 -99.67 48.93 32.69
C ASN A 135 -98.22 49.38 32.95
N ARG A 136 -97.58 48.88 34.02
CA ARG A 136 -96.14 49.10 34.28
C ARG A 136 -95.26 48.42 33.23
N LEU A 137 -95.57 47.18 32.86
CA LEU A 137 -94.83 46.45 31.81
C LEU A 137 -95.02 47.10 30.44
N SER A 138 -96.23 47.52 30.07
CA SER A 138 -96.50 48.21 28.79
C SER A 138 -95.84 49.60 28.69
N HIS A 139 -95.52 50.25 29.81
CA HIS A 139 -94.67 51.45 29.83
C HIS A 139 -93.17 51.08 29.71
N GLN A 140 -92.72 50.00 30.37
CA GLN A 140 -91.35 49.53 30.25
C GLN A 140 -91.02 49.06 28.82
N VAL A 141 -91.95 48.35 28.16
CA VAL A 141 -91.84 47.92 26.77
C VAL A 141 -91.71 49.14 25.84
N ARG A 142 -92.63 50.11 25.89
CA ARG A 142 -92.51 51.35 25.08
C ARG A 142 -91.21 52.11 25.30
N LYS A 143 -90.75 52.23 26.54
CA LYS A 143 -89.46 52.87 26.84
C LYS A 143 -88.25 52.08 26.30
N ILE A 144 -88.37 50.76 26.15
CA ILE A 144 -87.35 49.92 25.50
C ILE A 144 -87.44 50.06 23.98
N GLU A 145 -88.65 50.14 23.40
CA GLU A 145 -88.86 50.37 21.96
C GLU A 145 -88.31 51.74 21.51
N GLU A 146 -88.59 52.81 22.25
CA GLU A 146 -87.97 54.14 22.09
C GLU A 146 -86.43 54.09 22.18
N GLY A 147 -85.91 53.29 23.12
CA GLY A 147 -84.46 53.07 23.31
C GLY A 147 -83.82 52.23 22.19
N ILE A 148 -84.57 51.33 21.55
CA ILE A 148 -84.12 50.55 20.39
C ILE A 148 -84.11 51.43 19.15
N GLN A 149 -85.17 52.20 18.89
CA GLN A 149 -85.28 53.12 17.75
C GLN A 149 -84.13 54.14 17.75
N THR A 150 -83.87 54.81 18.88
CA THR A 150 -82.75 55.75 19.00
C THR A 150 -81.38 55.07 18.85
N ALA A 151 -81.22 53.81 19.30
CA ALA A 151 -80.00 53.03 19.06
C ALA A 151 -79.89 52.48 17.62
N GLU A 152 -80.97 52.47 16.85
CA GLU A 152 -81.00 52.09 15.42
C GLU A 152 -80.72 53.29 14.53
N GLU A 153 -81.25 54.47 14.86
CA GLU A 153 -80.88 55.74 14.23
C GLU A 153 -79.39 56.03 14.39
N VAL A 154 -78.83 55.85 15.59
CA VAL A 154 -77.38 56.00 15.83
C VAL A 154 -76.57 54.97 15.04
N ARG A 155 -77.00 53.71 14.96
CA ARG A 155 -76.31 52.70 14.13
C ARG A 155 -76.37 53.05 12.64
N ALA A 156 -77.54 53.38 12.12
CA ALA A 156 -77.73 53.78 10.73
C ALA A 156 -76.96 55.05 10.36
N ASN A 157 -76.76 55.98 11.29
CA ASN A 157 -75.93 57.17 11.07
C ASN A 157 -74.43 56.83 11.11
N ASN A 158 -73.97 56.01 12.06
CA ASN A 158 -72.59 55.51 12.07
C ASN A 158 -72.26 54.72 10.79
N GLU A 159 -73.19 53.92 10.26
CA GLU A 159 -73.04 53.19 8.99
C GLU A 159 -72.98 54.15 7.78
N LYS A 160 -73.75 55.24 7.77
CA LYS A 160 -73.63 56.30 6.76
C LYS A 160 -72.29 57.03 6.84
N GLU A 161 -71.80 57.35 8.03
CA GLU A 161 -70.48 57.98 8.23
C GLU A 161 -69.34 57.07 7.76
N LEU A 162 -69.38 55.77 8.12
CA LEU A 162 -68.44 54.77 7.61
C LEU A 162 -68.51 54.63 6.09
N SER A 163 -69.72 54.66 5.51
CA SER A 163 -69.93 54.62 4.06
C SER A 163 -69.35 55.84 3.35
N LEU A 164 -69.51 57.04 3.91
CA LEU A 164 -68.94 58.29 3.39
C LEU A 164 -67.40 58.31 3.49
N LEU A 165 -66.84 57.94 4.66
CA LEU A 165 -65.38 57.80 4.84
C LEU A 165 -64.74 56.84 3.82
N THR A 166 -65.47 55.78 3.47
CA THR A 166 -65.04 54.78 2.48
C THR A 166 -65.14 55.29 1.04
N ARG A 167 -66.09 56.20 0.76
CA ARG A 167 -66.41 56.67 -0.59
C ARG A 167 -65.55 57.84 -1.08
N GLU A 168 -65.14 58.76 -0.20
CA GLU A 168 -64.65 60.09 -0.64
C GLU A 168 -63.16 60.41 -0.36
N GLY A 169 -62.37 59.50 0.22
CA GLY A 169 -60.92 59.75 0.27
C GLY A 169 -59.98 58.65 0.80
N THR A 170 -60.43 57.82 1.75
CA THR A 170 -59.50 56.88 2.43
C THR A 170 -59.05 55.70 1.57
N ALA A 171 -59.93 55.22 0.68
CA ALA A 171 -59.71 54.00 -0.11
C ALA A 171 -58.45 54.07 -1.01
N THR A 172 -58.07 55.24 -1.50
CA THR A 172 -56.92 55.42 -2.40
C THR A 172 -55.59 55.32 -1.65
N GLY A 173 -55.52 55.88 -0.44
CA GLY A 173 -54.34 55.80 0.43
C GLY A 173 -54.10 54.37 0.94
N CYS A 174 -55.15 53.69 1.41
CA CYS A 174 -55.03 52.30 1.86
C CYS A 174 -54.60 51.36 0.73
N LYS A 175 -55.09 51.57 -0.52
CA LYS A 175 -54.65 50.81 -1.70
C LYS A 175 -53.19 51.05 -2.06
N SER A 176 -52.70 52.29 -2.00
CA SER A 176 -51.28 52.58 -2.31
C SER A 176 -50.33 52.02 -1.26
N VAL A 177 -50.73 52.03 0.03
CA VAL A 177 -49.99 51.37 1.12
C VAL A 177 -50.00 49.85 0.95
N ALA A 178 -51.16 49.23 0.65
CA ALA A 178 -51.25 47.79 0.42
C ALA A 178 -50.39 47.33 -0.77
N LEU A 179 -50.41 48.07 -1.89
CA LEU A 179 -49.54 47.79 -3.05
C LEU A 179 -48.06 48.00 -2.72
N ARG A 180 -47.70 48.91 -1.81
CA ARG A 180 -46.32 49.08 -1.34
C ARG A 180 -45.89 47.91 -0.45
N ILE A 181 -46.76 47.45 0.46
CA ILE A 181 -46.53 46.27 1.30
C ILE A 181 -46.33 45.04 0.42
N GLN A 182 -47.25 44.78 -0.51
CA GLN A 182 -47.16 43.66 -1.45
C GLN A 182 -45.87 43.70 -2.31
N ARG A 183 -45.40 44.88 -2.70
CA ARG A 183 -44.10 45.03 -3.39
C ARG A 183 -42.90 44.71 -2.51
N LEU A 184 -42.96 45.05 -1.22
CA LEU A 184 -41.91 44.75 -0.24
C LEU A 184 -41.92 43.26 0.16
N GLU A 185 -43.09 42.64 0.28
CA GLU A 185 -43.24 41.19 0.51
C GLU A 185 -42.66 40.40 -0.68
N ASN A 186 -43.10 40.70 -1.91
CA ASN A 186 -42.55 40.09 -3.13
C ASN A 186 -41.03 40.32 -3.30
N PHE A 187 -40.48 41.39 -2.74
CA PHE A 187 -39.04 41.67 -2.76
C PHE A 187 -38.29 40.89 -1.68
N LEU A 188 -38.86 40.79 -0.48
CA LEU A 188 -38.36 39.96 0.61
C LEU A 188 -38.33 38.48 0.23
N ASP A 189 -39.40 37.96 -0.37
CA ASP A 189 -39.47 36.57 -0.85
C ASP A 189 -38.41 36.26 -1.92
N ARG A 190 -38.12 37.22 -2.81
CA ARG A 190 -37.00 37.11 -3.77
C ARG A 190 -35.66 37.06 -3.05
N ILE A 191 -35.42 37.93 -2.07
CA ILE A 191 -34.18 37.92 -1.27
C ILE A 191 -34.04 36.61 -0.49
N LEU A 192 -35.09 36.12 0.17
CA LEU A 192 -35.08 34.85 0.88
C LEU A 192 -34.89 33.66 -0.07
N GLY A 193 -35.45 33.72 -1.29
CA GLY A 193 -35.18 32.77 -2.36
C GLY A 193 -33.71 32.75 -2.77
N HIS A 194 -33.10 33.91 -3.02
CA HIS A 194 -31.68 34.03 -3.32
C HIS A 194 -30.79 33.59 -2.15
N GLN A 195 -31.15 33.90 -0.90
CA GLN A 195 -30.42 33.46 0.29
C GLN A 195 -30.42 31.93 0.42
N ARG A 196 -31.57 31.28 0.21
CA ARG A 196 -31.69 29.81 0.18
C ARG A 196 -30.89 29.18 -0.97
N PHE A 197 -30.84 29.85 -2.13
CA PHE A 197 -30.04 29.39 -3.27
C PHE A 197 -28.52 29.49 -2.99
N VAL A 198 -28.06 30.60 -2.41
CA VAL A 198 -26.66 30.78 -1.98
C VAL A 198 -26.29 29.80 -0.86
N ALA A 199 -27.20 29.50 0.07
CA ALA A 199 -26.98 28.47 1.09
C ALA A 199 -26.68 27.09 0.46
N ARG A 200 -27.51 26.64 -0.49
CA ARG A 200 -27.29 25.37 -1.23
C ARG A 200 -25.99 25.35 -2.03
N ILE A 201 -25.59 26.47 -2.61
CA ILE A 201 -24.29 26.60 -3.29
C ILE A 201 -23.14 26.47 -2.30
N ASN A 202 -23.24 27.09 -1.12
CA ASN A 202 -22.23 26.95 -0.08
C ASN A 202 -22.19 25.52 0.49
N GLU A 203 -23.34 24.86 0.64
CA GLU A 203 -23.45 23.45 1.02
C GLU A 203 -22.70 22.55 0.00
N SER A 204 -22.96 22.69 -1.30
CA SER A 204 -22.27 21.88 -2.33
C SER A 204 -20.77 22.19 -2.45
N TYR A 205 -20.33 23.43 -2.23
CA TYR A 205 -18.90 23.75 -2.13
C TYR A 205 -18.24 23.16 -0.88
N ASN A 206 -18.96 23.08 0.26
CA ASN A 206 -18.46 22.43 1.46
C ASN A 206 -18.36 20.90 1.30
N GLU A 207 -19.30 20.28 0.58
CA GLU A 207 -19.24 18.86 0.22
C GLU A 207 -18.04 18.57 -0.69
N LEU A 208 -17.88 19.34 -1.78
CA LEU A 208 -16.72 19.23 -2.69
C LEU A 208 -15.38 19.46 -1.95
N LEU A 209 -15.33 20.41 -1.01
CA LEU A 209 -14.13 20.63 -0.18
C LEU A 209 -13.83 19.43 0.72
N GLN A 210 -14.85 18.78 1.31
CA GLN A 210 -14.65 17.55 2.07
C GLN A 210 -14.21 16.38 1.20
N GLU A 211 -14.68 16.27 -0.04
CA GLU A 211 -14.19 15.27 -0.99
C GLU A 211 -12.72 15.52 -1.34
N LEU A 212 -12.36 16.74 -1.73
CA LEU A 212 -10.96 17.12 -2.03
C LEU A 212 -10.00 16.90 -0.85
N LEU A 213 -10.46 17.08 0.40
CA LEU A 213 -9.67 16.78 1.61
C LEU A 213 -9.53 15.27 1.89
N LYS A 214 -10.57 14.46 1.62
CA LYS A 214 -10.46 12.98 1.68
C LYS A 214 -9.47 12.50 0.61
N ASP A 215 -9.55 13.09 -0.58
CA ASP A 215 -8.67 12.82 -1.71
C ASP A 215 -7.21 13.19 -1.42
N SER A 216 -6.93 14.34 -0.79
CA SER A 216 -5.56 14.73 -0.44
C SER A 216 -4.94 13.75 0.56
N VAL A 217 -5.67 13.36 1.61
CA VAL A 217 -5.24 12.31 2.55
C VAL A 217 -5.06 10.95 1.84
N GLY A 218 -5.95 10.64 0.89
CA GLY A 218 -5.86 9.46 0.04
C GLY A 218 -4.65 9.45 -0.89
N ARG A 219 -4.13 10.61 -1.29
CA ARG A 219 -2.89 10.76 -2.07
C ARG A 219 -1.66 10.71 -1.16
N ASP A 220 -1.64 11.46 -0.06
CA ASP A 220 -0.55 11.46 0.93
C ASP A 220 -0.22 10.06 1.46
N THR A 221 -1.25 9.25 1.72
CA THR A 221 -1.07 7.86 2.19
C THR A 221 -0.47 6.95 1.11
N ARG A 222 -0.80 7.15 -0.17
CA ARG A 222 -0.15 6.47 -1.31
C ARG A 222 1.31 6.91 -1.45
N THR A 223 1.59 8.21 -1.36
CA THR A 223 2.94 8.77 -1.43
C THR A 223 3.84 8.18 -0.36
N ARG A 224 3.41 8.16 0.92
CA ARG A 224 4.16 7.56 2.04
C ARG A 224 4.45 6.07 1.85
N PHE A 225 3.51 5.32 1.26
CA PHE A 225 3.72 3.92 0.93
C PHE A 225 4.76 3.73 -0.20
N LEU A 226 4.74 4.60 -1.22
CA LEU A 226 5.75 4.60 -2.29
C LEU A 226 7.13 5.00 -1.76
N GLU A 227 7.23 6.02 -0.91
CA GLU A 227 8.45 6.42 -0.20
C GLU A 227 9.03 5.25 0.61
N GLN A 228 8.20 4.56 1.40
CA GLN A 228 8.63 3.37 2.14
C GLN A 228 9.12 2.24 1.21
N SER A 229 8.42 2.01 0.09
CA SER A 229 8.81 1.02 -0.92
C SER A 229 10.13 1.39 -1.64
N VAL A 230 10.39 2.67 -1.88
CA VAL A 230 11.68 3.16 -2.40
C VAL A 230 12.79 2.98 -1.34
N GLY A 231 12.52 3.30 -0.08
CA GLY A 231 13.46 3.11 1.03
C GLY A 231 13.90 1.65 1.20
N VAL A 232 12.97 0.69 1.13
CA VAL A 232 13.30 -0.75 1.15
C VAL A 232 14.16 -1.13 -0.05
N ARG A 233 13.76 -0.76 -1.28
CA ARG A 233 14.54 -1.06 -2.50
C ARG A 233 15.94 -0.44 -2.49
N HIS A 234 16.12 0.72 -1.87
CA HIS A 234 17.43 1.34 -1.69
C HIS A 234 18.31 0.54 -0.70
N GLN A 235 17.74 0.01 0.39
CA GLN A 235 18.46 -0.91 1.29
C GLN A 235 18.84 -2.21 0.61
N ASP A 236 17.95 -2.79 -0.21
CA ASP A 236 18.23 -4.02 -0.94
C ASP A 236 19.30 -3.82 -2.02
N TYR A 237 19.29 -2.67 -2.72
CA TYR A 237 20.35 -2.28 -3.63
C TYR A 237 21.69 -2.10 -2.90
N ALA A 238 21.72 -1.44 -1.75
CA ALA A 238 22.94 -1.30 -0.94
C ALA A 238 23.51 -2.66 -0.49
N ARG A 239 22.64 -3.62 -0.11
CA ARG A 239 23.05 -5.00 0.19
C ARG A 239 23.62 -5.70 -1.05
N LEU A 240 23.00 -5.54 -2.21
CA LEU A 240 23.47 -6.11 -3.47
C LEU A 240 24.86 -5.56 -3.87
N VAL A 241 25.09 -4.25 -3.67
CA VAL A 241 26.40 -3.62 -3.91
C VAL A 241 27.47 -4.20 -2.96
N VAL A 242 27.16 -4.41 -1.68
CA VAL A 242 28.09 -5.07 -0.74
C VAL A 242 28.37 -6.53 -1.14
N LEU A 243 27.35 -7.27 -1.55
CA LEU A 243 27.52 -8.65 -2.05
C LEU A 243 28.38 -8.70 -3.32
N TYR A 244 28.22 -7.73 -4.22
CA TYR A 244 29.06 -7.60 -5.43
C TYR A 244 30.53 -7.34 -5.07
N HIS A 245 30.83 -6.39 -4.17
CA HIS A 245 32.20 -6.11 -3.73
C HIS A 245 32.84 -7.30 -3.00
N ASN A 246 32.07 -8.06 -2.22
CA ASN A 246 32.54 -9.30 -1.61
C ASN A 246 32.84 -10.36 -2.68
N ALA A 247 31.97 -10.51 -3.69
CA ALA A 247 32.16 -11.47 -4.78
C ALA A 247 33.38 -11.14 -5.66
N THR A 248 33.61 -9.86 -6.00
CA THR A 248 34.80 -9.43 -6.76
C THR A 248 36.07 -9.63 -5.94
N SER A 249 36.10 -9.25 -4.66
CA SER A 249 37.28 -9.46 -3.80
C SER A 249 37.61 -10.95 -3.60
N LEU A 250 36.59 -11.82 -3.48
CA LEU A 250 36.79 -13.28 -3.45
C LEU A 250 37.32 -13.82 -4.80
N HIS A 251 36.85 -13.29 -5.93
CA HIS A 251 37.35 -13.65 -7.26
C HIS A 251 38.81 -13.21 -7.46
N GLU A 252 39.16 -11.97 -7.09
CA GLU A 252 40.54 -11.45 -7.12
C GLU A 252 41.48 -12.30 -6.28
N LYS A 253 41.05 -12.67 -5.06
CA LYS A 253 41.80 -13.57 -4.19
C LYS A 253 42.02 -14.94 -4.83
N ALA A 254 40.96 -15.56 -5.34
CA ALA A 254 41.05 -16.86 -6.02
C ALA A 254 41.95 -16.81 -7.26
N GLN A 255 41.90 -15.73 -8.04
CA GLN A 255 42.79 -15.50 -9.19
C GLN A 255 44.24 -15.28 -8.75
N GLY A 256 44.47 -14.59 -7.63
CA GLY A 256 45.79 -14.43 -7.02
C GLY A 256 46.39 -15.75 -6.52
N ASP A 257 45.58 -16.58 -5.86
CA ASP A 257 46.00 -17.90 -5.37
C ASP A 257 46.21 -18.91 -6.52
N LEU A 258 45.45 -18.84 -7.60
CA LEU A 258 45.72 -19.57 -8.85
C LEU A 258 47.07 -19.17 -9.47
N ARG A 259 47.34 -17.86 -9.61
CA ARG A 259 48.64 -17.36 -10.13
C ARG A 259 49.82 -17.82 -9.27
N ARG A 260 49.65 -17.86 -7.94
CA ARG A 260 50.66 -18.39 -6.99
C ARG A 260 50.87 -19.89 -7.20
N PHE A 261 49.80 -20.66 -7.37
CA PHE A 261 49.87 -22.09 -7.67
C PHE A 261 50.61 -22.36 -8.98
N ASP A 262 50.30 -21.64 -10.06
CA ASP A 262 50.97 -21.79 -11.36
C ASP A 262 52.47 -21.48 -11.27
N GLN A 263 52.85 -20.42 -10.55
CA GLN A 263 54.25 -20.08 -10.30
C GLN A 263 54.98 -21.18 -9.51
N PHE A 264 54.37 -21.68 -8.43
CA PHE A 264 54.93 -22.78 -7.65
C PHE A 264 55.04 -24.08 -8.45
N PHE A 265 54.03 -24.41 -9.26
CA PHE A 265 54.04 -25.56 -10.15
C PHE A 265 55.15 -25.47 -11.20
N GLN A 266 55.31 -24.31 -11.84
CA GLN A 266 56.41 -24.05 -12.78
C GLN A 266 57.80 -24.13 -12.12
N GLN A 267 57.95 -23.62 -10.89
CA GLN A 267 59.20 -23.74 -10.12
C GLN A 267 59.50 -25.20 -9.75
N SER A 268 58.51 -25.92 -9.22
CA SER A 268 58.61 -27.35 -8.90
C SER A 268 58.97 -28.18 -10.13
N ARG A 269 58.37 -27.89 -11.28
CA ARG A 269 58.71 -28.50 -12.57
C ARG A 269 60.15 -28.21 -12.98
N LYS A 270 60.58 -26.94 -12.98
CA LYS A 270 61.97 -26.54 -13.29
C LYS A 270 63.01 -27.24 -12.38
N LEU A 271 62.70 -27.41 -11.09
CA LEU A 271 63.57 -28.15 -10.16
C LEU A 271 63.64 -29.64 -10.48
N LYS A 272 62.50 -30.28 -10.83
CA LYS A 272 62.47 -31.69 -11.27
C LYS A 272 63.21 -31.89 -12.59
N ASP A 273 62.97 -31.02 -13.57
CA ASP A 273 63.64 -31.05 -14.88
C ASP A 273 65.16 -30.85 -14.73
N LYS A 274 65.60 -29.94 -13.83
CA LYS A 274 67.01 -29.77 -13.45
C LYS A 274 67.60 -31.03 -12.81
N ALA A 275 66.93 -31.62 -11.82
CA ALA A 275 67.42 -32.84 -11.16
C ALA A 275 67.50 -34.04 -12.13
N LEU A 276 66.59 -34.13 -13.10
CA LEU A 276 66.65 -35.12 -14.19
C LEU A 276 67.83 -34.85 -15.13
N ALA A 277 68.13 -33.60 -15.46
CA ALA A 277 69.30 -33.23 -16.25
C ALA A 277 70.61 -33.54 -15.52
N GLU A 278 70.72 -33.18 -14.24
CA GLU A 278 71.88 -33.50 -13.39
C GLU A 278 72.10 -35.02 -13.29
N ARG A 279 71.02 -35.81 -13.12
CA ARG A 279 71.10 -37.28 -13.11
C ARG A 279 71.50 -37.87 -14.46
N ARG A 280 71.04 -37.30 -15.58
CA ARG A 280 71.50 -37.69 -16.94
C ARG A 280 72.98 -37.40 -17.12
N ASN A 281 73.41 -36.18 -16.80
CA ASN A 281 74.82 -35.77 -16.90
C ASN A 281 75.73 -36.66 -16.05
N TYR A 282 75.30 -37.05 -14.85
CA TYR A 282 76.03 -37.99 -13.99
C TYR A 282 76.15 -39.39 -14.63
N VAL A 283 75.06 -39.93 -15.18
CA VAL A 283 75.08 -41.24 -15.87
C VAL A 283 75.96 -41.19 -17.13
N GLU A 284 75.89 -40.13 -17.93
CA GLU A 284 76.79 -39.97 -19.08
C GLU A 284 78.26 -39.79 -18.66
N ALA A 285 78.54 -39.08 -17.57
CA ALA A 285 79.90 -38.93 -17.04
C ALA A 285 80.47 -40.28 -16.58
N ALA A 286 79.65 -41.08 -15.89
CA ALA A 286 80.01 -42.45 -15.51
C ALA A 286 80.26 -43.34 -16.74
N LEU A 287 79.39 -43.30 -17.76
CA LEU A 287 79.59 -44.05 -19.01
C LEU A 287 80.85 -43.61 -19.77
N ARG A 288 81.15 -42.31 -19.84
CA ARG A 288 82.42 -41.80 -20.41
C ARG A 288 83.63 -42.22 -19.58
N GLN A 289 83.48 -42.48 -18.28
CA GLN A 289 84.54 -43.00 -17.42
C GLN A 289 84.74 -44.51 -17.62
N THR A 290 83.67 -45.33 -17.71
CA THR A 290 83.81 -46.77 -17.99
C THR A 290 84.39 -46.99 -19.38
N GLN A 291 83.95 -46.26 -20.41
CA GLN A 291 84.52 -46.32 -21.76
C GLN A 291 86.03 -46.02 -21.79
N ARG A 292 86.51 -45.06 -20.99
CA ARG A 292 87.96 -44.80 -20.84
C ARG A 292 88.70 -45.91 -20.12
N GLN A 293 88.05 -46.59 -19.16
CA GLN A 293 88.63 -47.75 -18.48
C GLN A 293 88.66 -48.96 -19.42
N GLU A 294 87.60 -49.20 -20.18
CA GLU A 294 87.48 -50.24 -21.21
C GLU A 294 88.56 -50.08 -22.29
N LEU A 295 88.74 -48.87 -22.85
CA LEU A 295 89.83 -48.58 -23.78
C LEU A 295 91.20 -48.85 -23.14
N ARG A 296 91.43 -48.40 -21.90
CA ARG A 296 92.70 -48.64 -21.21
C ARG A 296 92.95 -50.12 -20.89
N TYR A 297 91.90 -50.92 -20.66
CA TYR A 297 92.03 -52.37 -20.53
C TYR A 297 92.42 -53.02 -21.87
N VAL A 298 91.93 -52.51 -23.01
CA VAL A 298 92.35 -52.97 -24.35
C VAL A 298 93.79 -52.56 -24.65
N GLU A 299 94.20 -51.33 -24.32
CA GLU A 299 95.59 -50.85 -24.44
C GLU A 299 96.53 -51.73 -23.58
N LEU A 300 96.21 -51.96 -22.30
CA LEU A 300 96.99 -52.81 -21.41
C LEU A 300 97.01 -54.29 -21.87
N GLN A 301 95.93 -54.80 -22.47
CA GLN A 301 95.93 -56.15 -23.04
C GLN A 301 96.85 -56.23 -24.27
N GLN A 302 96.89 -55.20 -25.11
CA GLN A 302 97.84 -55.12 -26.24
C GLN A 302 99.29 -55.03 -25.75
N GLU A 303 99.58 -54.23 -24.72
CA GLU A 303 100.90 -54.21 -24.07
C GLU A 303 101.30 -55.59 -23.50
N ILE A 304 100.36 -56.30 -22.88
CA ILE A 304 100.58 -57.67 -22.37
C ILE A 304 100.80 -58.66 -23.52
N ASP A 305 100.02 -58.59 -24.59
CA ASP A 305 100.14 -59.48 -25.75
C ASP A 305 101.45 -59.22 -26.54
N GLU A 306 101.93 -57.97 -26.58
CA GLU A 306 103.26 -57.61 -27.09
C GLU A 306 104.39 -58.12 -26.19
N GLU A 307 104.31 -57.95 -24.87
CA GLU A 307 105.31 -58.50 -23.94
C GLU A 307 105.31 -60.03 -23.95
N LEU A 308 104.16 -60.68 -24.13
CA LEU A 308 104.07 -62.12 -24.33
C LEU A 308 104.73 -62.55 -25.65
N GLN A 309 104.58 -61.78 -26.74
CA GLN A 309 105.31 -62.02 -27.98
C GLN A 309 106.82 -61.84 -27.81
N ARG A 310 107.28 -60.79 -27.10
CA ARG A 310 108.70 -60.58 -26.78
C ARG A 310 109.26 -61.73 -25.92
N LEU A 311 108.48 -62.23 -24.97
CA LEU A 311 108.84 -63.38 -24.14
C LEU A 311 108.82 -64.70 -24.94
N GLU A 312 107.92 -64.87 -25.91
CA GLU A 312 107.93 -66.00 -26.84
C GLU A 312 109.14 -65.94 -27.78
N GLU A 313 109.48 -64.77 -28.32
CA GLU A 313 110.70 -64.56 -29.10
C GLU A 313 111.97 -64.87 -28.29
N ILE A 314 112.04 -64.42 -27.03
CA ILE A 314 113.15 -64.73 -26.11
C ILE A 314 113.17 -66.23 -25.76
N GLU A 315 112.01 -66.87 -25.56
CA GLU A 315 111.95 -68.31 -25.27
C GLU A 315 112.26 -69.15 -26.52
N VAL A 316 111.92 -68.68 -27.72
CA VAL A 316 112.30 -69.29 -29.00
C VAL A 316 113.79 -69.08 -29.28
N GLU A 317 114.37 -67.91 -29.02
CA GLU A 317 115.82 -67.71 -29.09
C GLU A 317 116.54 -68.58 -28.06
N LYS A 318 116.03 -68.65 -26.83
CA LYS A 318 116.52 -69.55 -25.77
C LYS A 318 116.41 -71.01 -26.17
N GLN A 319 115.34 -71.44 -26.83
CA GLN A 319 115.19 -72.78 -27.40
C GLN A 319 116.11 -73.03 -28.59
N VAL A 320 116.35 -72.05 -29.48
CA VAL A 320 117.33 -72.13 -30.58
C VAL A 320 118.75 -72.20 -30.02
N MET A 321 119.06 -71.46 -28.97
CA MET A 321 120.32 -71.54 -28.23
C MET A 321 120.44 -72.85 -27.45
N HIS A 322 119.35 -73.40 -26.92
CA HIS A 322 119.34 -74.70 -26.27
C HIS A 322 119.46 -75.86 -27.27
N GLN A 323 118.89 -75.72 -28.47
CA GLN A 323 119.10 -76.63 -29.61
C GLN A 323 120.52 -76.48 -30.17
N ARG A 324 121.11 -75.27 -30.21
CA ARG A 324 122.54 -75.10 -30.53
C ARG A 324 123.40 -75.84 -29.49
N ARG A 325 123.12 -75.68 -28.19
CA ARG A 325 123.79 -76.42 -27.11
C ARG A 325 123.61 -77.94 -27.25
N GLN A 326 122.42 -78.44 -27.56
CA GLN A 326 122.16 -79.87 -27.79
C GLN A 326 122.85 -80.40 -29.06
N ARG A 327 122.90 -79.61 -30.14
CA ARG A 327 123.64 -79.94 -31.37
C ARG A 327 125.16 -79.83 -31.21
N SER A 328 125.65 -79.17 -30.14
CA SER A 328 127.07 -79.15 -29.74
C SER A 328 127.41 -80.10 -28.58
N LEU A 329 126.45 -80.85 -28.05
CA LEU A 329 126.64 -81.80 -26.94
C LEU A 329 126.18 -83.20 -27.36
N SER A 330 126.92 -83.77 -28.31
CA SER A 330 126.85 -85.20 -28.58
C SER A 330 127.52 -85.99 -27.45
N ALA A 331 126.80 -86.98 -26.91
CA ALA A 331 127.33 -88.10 -26.13
C ALA A 331 127.88 -87.85 -24.70
N THR A 332 127.13 -87.14 -23.83
CA THR A 332 127.00 -87.52 -22.41
C THR A 332 125.57 -87.28 -21.89
N GLU A 333 125.23 -87.93 -20.77
CA GLU A 333 124.08 -87.63 -19.89
C GLU A 333 122.68 -87.61 -20.56
N ARG A 334 122.25 -88.81 -20.96
CA ARG A 334 120.82 -89.19 -20.90
C ARG A 334 120.50 -89.70 -19.50
N LEU A 335 119.21 -89.70 -19.13
CA LEU A 335 118.62 -90.23 -17.89
C LEU A 335 118.74 -89.35 -16.63
N GLN A 336 117.80 -88.42 -16.46
CA GLN A 336 116.89 -88.55 -15.32
C GLN A 336 115.48 -88.08 -15.70
N SER A 337 114.49 -88.93 -15.40
CA SER A 337 113.10 -88.74 -15.80
C SER A 337 112.15 -88.98 -14.64
N CYS A 338 110.95 -88.40 -14.77
CA CYS A 338 109.68 -88.76 -14.12
C CYS A 338 109.22 -87.94 -12.89
N ILE A 339 107.89 -88.04 -12.72
CA ILE A 339 107.05 -87.78 -11.52
C ILE A 339 106.45 -86.37 -11.38
N SER A 340 105.12 -86.34 -11.63
CA SER A 340 104.08 -85.44 -11.09
C SER A 340 104.07 -83.94 -11.45
N THR A 341 102.93 -83.24 -11.44
CA THR A 341 101.53 -83.42 -11.93
C THR A 341 100.64 -82.37 -11.25
N ALA A 342 99.99 -81.52 -12.04
CA ALA A 342 98.73 -80.83 -11.72
C ALA A 342 98.62 -80.00 -10.41
N ASP A 343 99.14 -78.77 -10.42
CA ASP A 343 98.72 -77.72 -9.46
C ASP A 343 97.29 -77.25 -9.75
N GLY A 344 96.32 -77.88 -9.09
CA GLY A 344 94.89 -77.70 -9.35
C GLY A 344 94.13 -76.93 -8.26
N LYS A 345 94.10 -75.60 -8.37
CA LYS A 345 92.98 -74.69 -7.99
C LYS A 345 92.43 -74.66 -6.54
N LEU A 346 91.90 -73.46 -6.20
CA LEU A 346 90.91 -73.18 -5.14
C LEU A 346 91.39 -73.19 -3.67
N SER A 347 92.11 -72.12 -3.32
CA SER A 347 91.93 -71.48 -2.02
C SER A 347 90.50 -70.89 -1.88
N SER A 348 90.08 -70.64 -0.64
CA SER A 348 88.87 -69.90 -0.26
C SER A 348 87.50 -70.46 -0.71
N ARG A 349 87.02 -71.50 -0.02
CA ARG A 349 85.58 -71.69 0.23
C ARG A 349 85.26 -71.57 1.72
N ALA A 350 85.41 -70.35 2.25
CA ALA A 350 85.20 -70.03 3.66
C ALA A 350 84.24 -68.84 3.83
N ASN A 351 82.93 -69.05 3.61
CA ASN A 351 81.87 -68.13 4.04
C ASN A 351 80.45 -68.76 4.17
N ASP A 352 80.20 -69.97 3.63
CA ASP A 352 78.87 -70.62 3.63
C ASP A 352 78.38 -71.18 5.00
N ARG A 353 78.91 -70.71 6.15
CA ARG A 353 78.74 -71.40 7.46
C ARG A 353 78.18 -70.57 8.63
N LEU A 354 77.57 -69.40 8.38
CA LEU A 354 77.06 -68.52 9.45
C LEU A 354 75.54 -68.27 9.52
N ASN A 355 74.72 -68.88 8.64
CA ASN A 355 73.29 -68.54 8.54
C ASN A 355 72.28 -69.51 9.21
N ASN A 356 72.68 -70.67 9.76
CA ASN A 356 71.75 -71.75 10.16
C ASN A 356 71.85 -72.20 11.64
N VAL A 357 72.06 -71.28 12.60
CA VAL A 357 72.29 -71.65 14.02
C VAL A 357 71.36 -70.93 15.03
N LEU A 358 70.55 -69.95 14.62
CA LEU A 358 69.80 -69.09 15.57
C LEU A 358 68.27 -69.11 15.36
N LEU A 359 67.63 -70.28 15.37
CA LEU A 359 66.15 -70.37 15.38
C LEU A 359 65.61 -71.72 15.91
N VAL A 360 65.86 -72.04 17.20
CA VAL A 360 65.22 -73.18 17.89
C VAL A 360 64.83 -72.80 19.33
N THR A 361 63.72 -72.05 19.48
CA THR A 361 62.84 -72.04 20.67
C THR A 361 61.57 -71.25 20.35
N GLY A 362 60.62 -71.87 19.66
CA GLY A 362 59.30 -71.32 19.38
C GLY A 362 58.30 -72.44 19.11
N SER A 363 57.06 -72.29 19.57
CA SER A 363 55.98 -73.20 19.16
C SER A 363 55.70 -72.99 17.67
N ALA A 364 55.29 -74.03 16.94
CA ALA A 364 54.89 -73.88 15.53
C ALA A 364 53.79 -72.81 15.33
N LYS A 365 52.91 -72.65 16.34
CA LYS A 365 51.90 -71.59 16.39
C LYS A 365 52.48 -70.19 16.56
N ASP A 366 53.63 -70.06 17.21
CA ASP A 366 54.35 -68.80 17.38
C ASP A 366 55.24 -68.49 16.16
N GLU A 367 55.74 -69.51 15.46
CA GLU A 367 56.38 -69.32 14.16
C GLU A 367 55.38 -68.84 13.10
N GLU A 368 54.16 -69.38 13.07
CA GLU A 368 53.07 -68.89 12.22
C GLU A 368 52.67 -67.44 12.56
N ARG A 369 52.66 -67.08 13.85
CA ARG A 369 52.50 -65.69 14.32
C ARG A 369 53.65 -64.80 13.85
N MET A 370 54.90 -65.25 13.92
CA MET A 370 56.05 -64.48 13.42
C MET A 370 55.95 -64.26 11.90
N ARG A 371 55.67 -65.30 11.12
CA ARG A 371 55.49 -65.17 9.66
C ARG A 371 54.32 -64.26 9.27
N THR A 372 53.23 -64.24 10.04
CA THR A 372 52.10 -63.31 9.82
C THR A 372 52.40 -61.88 10.27
N LEU A 373 53.23 -61.68 11.29
CA LEU A 373 53.79 -60.38 11.66
C LEU A 373 54.78 -59.85 10.62
N GLU A 374 55.71 -60.68 10.13
CA GLU A 374 56.69 -60.33 9.10
C GLU A 374 56.03 -59.96 7.76
N THR A 375 55.02 -60.72 7.33
CA THR A 375 54.29 -60.43 6.08
C THR A 375 53.40 -59.19 6.20
N SER A 376 52.76 -58.96 7.36
CA SER A 376 51.99 -57.73 7.59
C SER A 376 52.90 -56.50 7.76
N PHE A 377 54.05 -56.62 8.42
CA PHE A 377 55.08 -55.59 8.50
C PHE A 377 55.66 -55.25 7.12
N THR A 378 56.03 -56.25 6.33
CA THR A 378 56.52 -56.07 4.95
C THR A 378 55.47 -55.41 4.06
N ARG A 379 54.18 -55.76 4.23
CA ARG A 379 53.06 -55.07 3.58
C ARG A 379 52.97 -53.61 4.03
N MET A 380 53.11 -53.33 5.33
CA MET A 380 53.03 -51.97 5.89
C MET A 380 54.16 -51.07 5.38
N MET A 381 55.40 -51.58 5.36
CA MET A 381 56.57 -50.91 4.77
C MET A 381 56.36 -50.57 3.29
N ARG A 382 55.82 -51.52 2.49
CA ARG A 382 55.52 -51.30 1.06
C ARG A 382 54.40 -50.26 0.84
N VAL A 383 53.33 -50.31 1.63
CA VAL A 383 52.17 -49.40 1.49
C VAL A 383 52.48 -47.97 1.93
N THR A 384 53.41 -47.79 2.87
CA THR A 384 53.85 -46.47 3.37
C THR A 384 55.12 -45.95 2.69
N GLU A 385 55.62 -46.66 1.68
CA GLU A 385 56.90 -46.42 0.99
C GLU A 385 58.06 -46.18 1.97
N ALA A 386 58.06 -46.91 3.10
CA ALA A 386 59.05 -46.74 4.16
C ALA A 386 60.32 -47.53 3.88
N GLN A 387 61.47 -46.87 4.00
CA GLN A 387 62.79 -47.49 3.76
C GLN A 387 63.42 -48.08 5.02
N THR A 388 63.06 -47.55 6.20
CA THR A 388 63.51 -48.05 7.50
C THR A 388 62.35 -48.17 8.48
N LEU A 389 62.52 -48.99 9.53
CA LEU A 389 61.57 -49.11 10.64
C LEU A 389 61.29 -47.75 11.31
N GLU A 390 62.31 -46.90 11.41
CA GLU A 390 62.20 -45.56 12.00
C GLU A 390 61.40 -44.60 11.12
N ASP A 391 61.57 -44.65 9.79
CA ASP A 391 60.74 -43.89 8.85
C ASP A 391 59.27 -44.36 8.90
N LEU A 392 59.02 -45.67 9.00
CA LEU A 392 57.67 -46.20 9.22
C LEU A 392 57.04 -45.65 10.51
N PHE A 393 57.74 -45.72 11.65
CA PHE A 393 57.26 -45.17 12.91
C PHE A 393 57.05 -43.65 12.85
N LEU A 394 57.94 -42.91 12.19
CA LEU A 394 57.84 -41.46 12.03
C LEU A 394 56.65 -41.08 11.15
N LYS A 395 56.41 -41.81 10.05
CA LYS A 395 55.23 -41.65 9.17
C LYS A 395 53.95 -41.97 9.93
N PHE A 396 53.89 -43.11 10.63
CA PHE A 396 52.71 -43.50 11.41
C PHE A 396 52.40 -42.48 12.53
N LYS A 397 53.42 -41.98 13.24
CA LYS A 397 53.25 -40.96 14.28
C LYS A 397 52.76 -39.61 13.71
N LYS A 398 53.23 -39.22 12.52
CA LYS A 398 52.72 -38.04 11.79
C LYS A 398 51.28 -38.25 11.33
N GLU A 399 50.93 -39.42 10.82
CA GLU A 399 49.57 -39.74 10.37
C GLU A 399 48.60 -39.80 11.57
N GLN A 400 49.01 -40.38 12.70
CA GLN A 400 48.23 -40.37 13.93
C GLN A 400 47.96 -38.93 14.40
N GLY A 401 48.99 -38.08 14.47
CA GLY A 401 48.81 -36.66 14.82
C GLY A 401 47.90 -35.90 13.85
N LEU A 402 47.97 -36.21 12.54
CA LEU A 402 47.05 -35.65 11.55
C LEU A 402 45.61 -36.13 11.78
N ARG A 403 45.39 -37.41 12.07
CA ARG A 403 44.06 -37.97 12.38
C ARG A 403 43.48 -37.37 13.66
N GLU A 404 44.30 -37.16 14.69
CA GLU A 404 43.90 -36.49 15.95
C GLU A 404 43.55 -35.01 15.70
N GLN A 405 44.32 -34.29 14.88
CA GLN A 405 44.02 -32.92 14.46
C GLN A 405 42.73 -32.82 13.64
N LEU A 406 42.52 -33.73 12.68
CA LEU A 406 41.30 -33.80 11.86
C LEU A 406 40.08 -34.15 12.70
N LYS A 407 40.21 -35.04 13.70
CA LYS A 407 39.13 -35.34 14.64
C LYS A 407 38.75 -34.10 15.46
N LEU A 408 39.74 -33.39 16.01
CA LEU A 408 39.52 -32.15 16.76
C LEU A 408 38.90 -31.02 15.90
N GLN A 409 39.22 -30.97 14.59
CA GLN A 409 38.55 -30.07 13.65
C GLN A 409 37.10 -30.51 13.38
N SER A 410 36.84 -31.80 13.17
CA SER A 410 35.48 -32.32 12.96
C SER A 410 34.60 -32.11 14.19
N GLU A 411 35.15 -32.23 15.40
CA GLU A 411 34.43 -31.96 16.66
C GLU A 411 34.05 -30.47 16.75
N LYS A 412 34.96 -29.55 16.41
CA LYS A 412 34.70 -28.10 16.43
C LYS A 412 33.73 -27.60 15.36
N GLU A 413 33.74 -28.19 14.17
CA GLU A 413 32.73 -27.85 13.15
C GLU A 413 31.36 -28.48 13.49
N GLN A 414 31.33 -29.61 14.21
CA GLN A 414 30.09 -30.16 14.76
C GLN A 414 29.50 -29.26 15.86
N GLU A 415 30.32 -28.79 16.81
CA GLU A 415 29.93 -27.80 17.82
C GLU A 415 29.31 -26.54 17.18
N ARG A 416 29.99 -25.95 16.18
CA ARG A 416 29.47 -24.80 15.43
C ARG A 416 28.17 -25.09 14.67
N TYR A 417 28.03 -26.28 14.09
CA TYR A 417 26.80 -26.67 13.41
C TYR A 417 25.62 -26.74 14.40
N GLU A 418 25.87 -27.22 15.62
CA GLU A 418 24.89 -27.24 16.71
C GLU A 418 24.56 -25.83 17.21
N GLU A 419 25.54 -24.95 17.42
CA GLU A 419 25.33 -23.52 17.74
C GLU A 419 24.45 -22.81 16.70
N ILE A 420 24.77 -22.98 15.41
CA ILE A 420 24.00 -22.39 14.29
C ILE A 420 22.58 -22.98 14.24
N HIS A 421 22.43 -24.27 14.50
CA HIS A 421 21.13 -24.95 14.53
C HIS A 421 20.27 -24.47 15.72
N GLU A 422 20.86 -24.23 16.88
CA GLU A 422 20.21 -23.59 18.04
C GLU A 422 19.80 -22.14 17.74
N GLU A 423 20.66 -21.35 17.10
CA GLU A 423 20.31 -20.00 16.63
C GLU A 423 19.16 -20.04 15.61
N VAL A 424 19.18 -20.93 14.63
CA VAL A 424 18.08 -21.07 13.66
C VAL A 424 16.78 -21.48 14.35
N LYS A 425 16.81 -22.36 15.36
CA LYS A 425 15.64 -22.65 16.21
C LYS A 425 15.17 -21.41 16.97
N ARG A 426 16.09 -20.66 17.60
CA ARG A 426 15.82 -19.42 18.35
C ARG A 426 15.19 -18.34 17.47
N LEU A 427 15.72 -18.13 16.26
CA LEU A 427 15.20 -17.19 15.27
C LEU A 427 13.84 -17.64 14.73
N ARG A 428 13.65 -18.93 14.43
CA ARG A 428 12.32 -19.48 14.06
C ARG A 428 11.30 -19.33 15.19
N LYS A 429 11.70 -19.48 16.46
CA LYS A 429 10.85 -19.21 17.62
C LYS A 429 10.49 -17.73 17.69
N LYS A 430 11.47 -16.82 17.60
CA LYS A 430 11.24 -15.37 17.53
C LYS A 430 10.30 -14.97 16.39
N VAL A 431 10.43 -15.53 15.19
CA VAL A 431 9.52 -15.25 14.05
C VAL A 431 8.09 -15.77 14.28
N LYS A 432 7.91 -16.81 15.11
CA LYS A 432 6.57 -17.27 15.57
C LYS A 432 6.03 -16.47 16.77
N GLU A 433 6.88 -15.92 17.62
CA GLU A 433 6.51 -15.14 18.81
C GLU A 433 6.25 -13.66 18.49
N HIS A 434 7.08 -13.06 17.65
CA HIS A 434 6.79 -11.85 16.87
C HIS A 434 5.85 -12.21 15.71
N GLY A 435 4.93 -13.15 15.99
CA GLY A 435 4.26 -14.01 15.03
C GLY A 435 3.74 -13.16 13.91
N ILE A 436 4.28 -13.38 12.70
CA ILE A 436 4.01 -12.55 11.52
C ILE A 436 2.54 -12.24 11.52
N ARG A 437 2.20 -10.99 11.91
CA ARG A 437 0.91 -10.42 11.56
C ARG A 437 0.92 -10.57 10.06
N HIS A 438 0.08 -11.48 9.55
CA HIS A 438 -0.35 -11.36 8.18
C HIS A 438 -0.71 -9.90 8.05
N VAL A 439 -0.04 -9.20 7.13
CA VAL A 439 -0.65 -8.02 6.55
C VAL A 439 -1.91 -8.58 5.92
N HIS A 440 -3.00 -8.58 6.70
CA HIS A 440 -4.33 -8.68 6.16
C HIS A 440 -4.33 -7.57 5.12
N CYS A 441 -4.22 -7.92 3.84
CA CYS A 441 -4.37 -6.97 2.76
C CYS A 441 -5.69 -6.28 3.04
N THR A 442 -5.63 -5.03 3.52
CA THR A 442 -6.78 -4.29 4.03
C THR A 442 -7.82 -4.33 2.94
N PRO A 443 -8.97 -5.01 3.15
CA PRO A 443 -9.64 -5.78 2.11
C PRO A 443 -9.89 -4.90 0.90
N MET A 444 -9.10 -5.16 -0.15
CA MET A 444 -8.78 -4.18 -1.19
C MET A 444 -10.08 -3.58 -1.72
N THR A 445 -10.30 -2.30 -1.39
CA THR A 445 -11.62 -1.68 -1.54
C THR A 445 -12.02 -1.70 -3.01
N SER A 446 -13.33 -1.74 -3.29
CA SER A 446 -13.84 -1.71 -4.66
C SER A 446 -13.28 -0.53 -5.46
N CYS A 447 -13.10 0.62 -4.79
CA CYS A 447 -12.37 1.79 -5.29
C CYS A 447 -10.91 1.43 -5.67
N MET A 448 -10.07 0.98 -4.74
CA MET A 448 -8.66 0.65 -5.03
C MET A 448 -8.51 -0.45 -6.09
N ARG A 449 -9.45 -1.40 -6.16
CA ARG A 449 -9.46 -2.43 -7.20
C ARG A 449 -9.79 -1.84 -8.57
N SER A 450 -10.80 -0.98 -8.64
CA SER A 450 -11.16 -0.25 -9.87
C SER A 450 -10.01 0.66 -10.34
N GLU A 451 -9.32 1.35 -9.43
CA GLU A 451 -8.11 2.12 -9.72
C GLU A 451 -6.99 1.23 -10.28
N LEU A 452 -6.69 0.09 -9.64
CA LEU A 452 -5.65 -0.81 -10.12
C LEU A 452 -6.00 -1.42 -11.48
N GLU A 453 -7.25 -1.82 -11.70
CA GLU A 453 -7.74 -2.24 -13.01
C GLU A 453 -7.66 -1.12 -14.05
N GLY A 454 -7.88 0.13 -13.65
CA GLY A 454 -7.68 1.32 -14.47
C GLY A 454 -6.22 1.49 -14.89
N TYR A 455 -5.28 1.48 -13.92
CA TYR A 455 -3.85 1.58 -14.20
C TYR A 455 -3.31 0.39 -15.02
N ILE A 456 -3.85 -0.82 -14.83
CA ILE A 456 -3.52 -1.98 -15.68
C ILE A 456 -4.00 -1.76 -17.12
N LYS A 457 -5.24 -1.30 -17.32
CA LYS A 457 -5.78 -0.97 -18.66
C LYS A 457 -4.99 0.16 -19.33
N GLU A 458 -4.61 1.20 -18.58
CA GLU A 458 -3.79 2.31 -19.06
C GLU A 458 -2.37 1.85 -19.44
N ALA A 459 -1.74 1.00 -18.62
CA ALA A 459 -0.42 0.44 -18.90
C ALA A 459 -0.44 -0.51 -20.11
N MET A 460 -1.50 -1.31 -20.27
CA MET A 460 -1.72 -2.12 -21.47
C MET A 460 -1.88 -1.23 -22.71
N TYR A 461 -2.73 -0.21 -22.66
CA TYR A 461 -2.91 0.72 -23.79
C TYR A 461 -1.60 1.44 -24.16
N LYS A 462 -0.82 1.91 -23.17
CA LYS A 462 0.49 2.53 -23.39
C LYS A 462 1.53 1.55 -23.97
N ARG A 463 1.49 0.27 -23.57
CA ARG A 463 2.31 -0.80 -24.17
C ARG A 463 1.90 -1.04 -25.63
N ASP A 464 0.62 -1.12 -25.90
CA ASP A 464 0.10 -1.48 -27.22
C ASP A 464 0.37 -0.35 -28.24
N LEU A 465 0.19 0.91 -27.82
CA LEU A 465 0.59 2.10 -28.59
C LEU A 465 2.12 2.20 -28.78
N ALA A 466 2.92 1.68 -27.85
CA ALA A 466 4.37 1.61 -28.02
C ALA A 466 4.78 0.50 -28.99
N LEU A 467 4.10 -0.64 -28.98
CA LEU A 467 4.31 -1.73 -29.94
C LEU A 467 3.91 -1.31 -31.36
N GLU A 468 2.80 -0.59 -31.52
CA GLU A 468 2.37 0.00 -32.79
C GLU A 468 3.49 0.89 -33.38
N LYS A 469 4.03 1.82 -32.59
CA LYS A 469 5.16 2.68 -33.00
C LYS A 469 6.45 1.92 -33.30
N VAL A 470 6.73 0.83 -32.57
CA VAL A 470 7.87 -0.05 -32.90
C VAL A 470 7.64 -0.72 -34.26
N THR A 471 6.43 -1.19 -34.57
CA THR A 471 6.14 -1.77 -35.90
C THR A 471 6.17 -0.74 -37.04
N GLU A 472 5.78 0.52 -36.77
CA GLU A 472 5.99 1.63 -37.72
C GLU A 472 7.49 1.87 -37.98
N MET A 473 8.31 1.90 -36.91
CA MET A 473 9.76 2.04 -37.00
C MET A 473 10.40 0.86 -37.76
N GLU A 474 10.05 -0.37 -37.44
CA GLU A 474 10.52 -1.57 -38.15
C GLU A 474 10.16 -1.53 -39.64
N HIS A 475 8.96 -1.07 -39.99
CA HIS A 475 8.54 -0.89 -41.38
C HIS A 475 9.39 0.16 -42.11
N THR A 476 9.63 1.33 -41.50
CA THR A 476 10.48 2.36 -42.12
C THR A 476 11.95 1.94 -42.24
N VAL A 477 12.49 1.18 -41.27
CA VAL A 477 13.84 0.60 -41.37
C VAL A 477 13.91 -0.42 -42.51
N ALA A 478 12.91 -1.29 -42.66
CA ALA A 478 12.83 -2.23 -43.78
C ALA A 478 12.72 -1.52 -45.15
N GLU A 479 11.99 -0.40 -45.22
CA GLU A 479 11.92 0.43 -46.43
C GLU A 479 13.27 1.09 -46.74
N VAL A 480 13.95 1.65 -45.74
CA VAL A 480 15.28 2.27 -45.91
C VAL A 480 16.35 1.26 -46.33
N LEU A 481 16.37 0.07 -45.74
CA LEU A 481 17.27 -1.03 -46.16
C LEU A 481 17.05 -1.38 -47.63
N LYS A 482 15.79 -1.64 -48.03
CA LYS A 482 15.42 -1.97 -49.41
C LYS A 482 15.76 -0.84 -50.40
N ASN A 483 15.52 0.41 -50.03
CA ASN A 483 15.85 1.57 -50.86
C ASN A 483 17.37 1.77 -50.99
N THR A 484 18.14 1.38 -49.96
CA THR A 484 19.61 1.37 -49.98
C THR A 484 20.15 0.29 -50.92
N ASP A 485 19.58 -0.92 -50.88
CA ASP A 485 19.93 -2.01 -51.82
C ASP A 485 19.63 -1.62 -53.28
N VAL A 486 18.43 -1.07 -53.56
CA VAL A 486 18.05 -0.59 -54.90
C VAL A 486 18.96 0.54 -55.39
N LEU A 487 19.43 1.42 -54.49
CA LEU A 487 20.41 2.45 -54.83
C LEU A 487 21.80 1.84 -55.09
N GLY A 488 22.18 0.79 -54.36
CA GLY A 488 23.36 -0.04 -54.61
C GLY A 488 23.36 -0.67 -56.01
N GLU A 489 22.27 -1.33 -56.39
CA GLU A 489 22.07 -1.87 -57.73
C GLU A 489 22.22 -0.77 -58.80
N GLN A 490 21.52 0.36 -58.64
CA GLN A 490 21.59 1.47 -59.59
C GLN A 490 23.00 2.07 -59.73
N VAL A 491 23.74 2.24 -58.63
CA VAL A 491 25.12 2.76 -58.68
C VAL A 491 26.08 1.76 -59.32
N SER A 492 25.92 0.45 -59.06
CA SER A 492 26.75 -0.60 -59.67
C SER A 492 26.60 -0.66 -61.20
N CYS A 493 25.44 -0.29 -61.75
CA CYS A 493 25.24 -0.15 -63.20
C CYS A 493 26.12 0.95 -63.84
N TYR A 494 26.55 1.96 -63.07
CA TYR A 494 27.43 3.03 -63.55
C TYR A 494 28.91 2.81 -63.19
N ARG A 495 29.22 2.14 -62.07
CA ARG A 495 30.57 1.65 -61.73
C ARG A 495 30.54 0.18 -61.28
N PRO A 496 30.75 -0.80 -62.20
CA PRO A 496 30.67 -2.23 -61.88
C PRO A 496 31.84 -2.75 -61.02
N GLU A 497 32.89 -1.95 -60.83
CA GLU A 497 33.98 -2.18 -59.87
C GLU A 497 33.48 -2.18 -58.41
N VAL A 498 32.25 -1.71 -58.17
CA VAL A 498 31.64 -1.58 -56.86
C VAL A 498 30.56 -2.66 -56.67
N GLN A 499 30.94 -3.71 -55.97
CA GLN A 499 29.98 -4.59 -55.32
C GLN A 499 29.67 -4.04 -53.93
N ILE A 500 28.39 -3.75 -53.66
CA ILE A 500 27.88 -3.42 -52.32
C ILE A 500 27.21 -4.68 -51.78
N SER A 501 27.65 -5.13 -50.60
CA SER A 501 27.04 -6.26 -49.92
C SER A 501 25.60 -5.92 -49.50
N GLN A 502 24.69 -6.89 -49.61
CA GLN A 502 23.28 -6.73 -49.23
C GLN A 502 23.14 -6.06 -47.87
N THR A 503 22.33 -5.01 -47.81
CA THR A 503 22.29 -4.10 -46.66
C THR A 503 21.58 -4.77 -45.48
N GLN A 504 22.34 -4.95 -44.39
CA GLN A 504 21.84 -5.38 -43.10
C GLN A 504 21.81 -4.18 -42.14
N ILE A 505 21.02 -4.25 -41.07
CA ILE A 505 20.88 -3.14 -40.08
C ILE A 505 22.25 -2.67 -39.56
N GLU A 506 23.15 -3.61 -39.26
CA GLU A 506 24.52 -3.35 -38.76
C GLU A 506 25.40 -2.62 -39.79
N ASN A 507 25.12 -2.79 -41.09
CA ASN A 507 25.92 -2.25 -42.20
C ASN A 507 25.19 -1.13 -42.97
N LEU A 508 24.04 -0.65 -42.50
CA LEU A 508 23.24 0.35 -43.20
C LEU A 508 23.98 1.69 -43.31
N ILE A 509 24.58 2.16 -42.23
CA ILE A 509 25.30 3.44 -42.20
C ILE A 509 26.53 3.38 -43.12
N THR A 510 27.32 2.32 -43.03
CA THR A 510 28.53 2.14 -43.87
C THR A 510 28.18 1.96 -45.35
N ASN A 511 27.10 1.23 -45.69
CA ASN A 511 26.62 1.17 -47.07
C ASN A 511 26.16 2.55 -47.59
N LEU A 512 25.47 3.35 -46.78
CA LEU A 512 25.03 4.71 -47.15
C LEU A 512 26.20 5.68 -47.33
N GLU A 513 27.21 5.65 -46.47
CA GLU A 513 28.44 6.45 -46.60
C GLU A 513 29.21 6.07 -47.88
N VAL A 514 29.38 4.77 -48.13
CA VAL A 514 30.02 4.24 -49.34
C VAL A 514 29.26 4.65 -50.60
N LEU A 515 27.93 4.63 -50.57
CA LEU A 515 27.06 5.13 -51.65
C LEU A 515 27.22 6.64 -51.85
N GLN A 516 27.19 7.43 -50.77
CA GLN A 516 27.31 8.89 -50.83
C GLN A 516 28.62 9.31 -51.52
N VAL A 517 29.76 8.77 -51.10
CA VAL A 517 31.08 9.08 -51.69
C VAL A 517 31.11 8.73 -53.19
N LYS A 518 30.45 7.65 -53.60
CA LYS A 518 30.45 7.17 -54.99
C LYS A 518 29.47 7.93 -55.88
N ILE A 519 28.34 8.37 -55.35
CA ILE A 519 27.39 9.27 -56.05
C ILE A 519 28.04 10.65 -56.25
N VAL A 520 28.81 11.14 -55.27
CA VAL A 520 29.61 12.37 -55.44
C VAL A 520 30.70 12.16 -56.50
N SER A 521 31.47 11.07 -56.45
CA SER A 521 32.45 10.75 -57.50
C SER A 521 31.85 10.69 -58.91
N LEU A 522 30.64 10.13 -59.07
CA LEU A 522 29.93 10.10 -60.35
C LEU A 522 29.47 11.48 -60.81
N ALA A 523 29.13 12.38 -59.87
CA ALA A 523 28.83 13.78 -60.19
C ALA A 523 30.11 14.53 -60.63
N ASP A 524 31.24 14.32 -59.94
CA ASP A 524 32.52 14.93 -60.30
C ASP A 524 33.04 14.42 -61.66
N ASP A 525 32.93 13.11 -61.93
CA ASP A 525 33.25 12.49 -63.23
C ASP A 525 32.46 13.12 -64.38
N THR A 526 31.18 13.44 -64.15
CA THR A 526 30.27 13.99 -65.19
C THR A 526 30.34 15.51 -65.33
N VAL A 527 30.78 16.23 -64.30
CA VAL A 527 31.03 17.68 -64.36
C VAL A 527 32.43 17.99 -64.91
N GLY A 528 33.40 17.10 -64.73
CA GLY A 528 34.79 17.28 -65.20
C GLY A 528 35.00 17.14 -66.72
N GLN A 529 34.06 16.53 -67.46
CA GLN A 529 34.21 16.30 -68.90
C GLN A 529 33.79 17.50 -69.75
N ASN A 530 34.77 18.31 -70.15
CA ASN A 530 34.61 19.23 -71.28
C ASN A 530 34.33 18.44 -72.58
N PRO A 531 33.40 18.89 -73.44
CA PRO A 531 32.87 18.04 -74.51
C PRO A 531 33.78 17.96 -75.74
N THR A 532 34.56 16.89 -75.86
CA THR A 532 35.16 16.44 -77.12
C THR A 532 34.67 15.04 -77.50
N THR A 533 33.58 15.01 -78.26
CA THR A 533 33.03 13.85 -79.00
C THR A 533 34.04 13.29 -80.04
N PRO A 534 33.86 12.06 -80.61
CA PRO A 534 32.64 11.25 -80.62
C PRO A 534 32.78 9.71 -80.38
N CYS A 535 31.64 9.07 -80.10
CA CYS A 535 31.00 8.02 -80.95
C CYS A 535 30.55 6.71 -80.22
N VAL A 536 29.41 6.19 -80.69
CA VAL A 536 28.77 4.87 -80.39
C VAL A 536 28.33 4.61 -78.93
N GLY A 537 27.05 4.30 -78.73
CA GLY A 537 26.55 3.80 -77.43
C GLY A 537 25.11 4.14 -77.02
N SER A 538 24.17 4.31 -77.96
CA SER A 538 22.79 4.73 -77.64
C SER A 538 21.94 3.62 -77.01
N MET A 539 22.14 3.36 -75.72
CA MET A 539 21.20 2.57 -74.90
C MET A 539 20.07 3.46 -74.38
N TYR A 540 18.85 3.20 -74.85
CA TYR A 540 17.63 3.85 -74.37
C TYR A 540 17.26 3.40 -72.95
N VAL A 541 17.83 4.06 -71.93
CA VAL A 541 17.35 3.94 -70.55
C VAL A 541 16.01 4.66 -70.43
N LYS A 542 14.90 3.90 -70.40
CA LYS A 542 13.57 4.44 -70.09
C LYS A 542 13.51 4.85 -68.62
N ILE A 543 13.70 6.15 -68.35
CA ILE A 543 13.40 6.75 -67.04
C ILE A 543 11.91 6.50 -66.71
N PRO A 544 11.56 5.84 -65.60
CA PRO A 544 10.17 5.67 -65.20
C PRO A 544 9.51 7.03 -64.92
N GLY A 545 8.33 7.28 -65.51
CA GLY A 545 7.63 8.57 -65.43
C GLY A 545 7.08 8.96 -64.05
N THR A 546 7.36 8.18 -63.01
CA THR A 546 6.86 8.35 -61.63
C THR A 546 7.87 9.06 -60.73
N ASN A 547 8.48 10.14 -61.24
CA ASN A 547 9.24 11.07 -60.42
C ASN A 547 8.26 11.90 -59.57
N THR A 548 7.80 11.32 -58.45
CA THR A 548 6.87 11.92 -57.49
C THR A 548 7.54 13.06 -56.74
N ARG A 549 7.69 14.20 -57.43
CA ARG A 549 8.15 15.49 -56.91
C ARG A 549 7.45 15.78 -55.58
N ILE A 550 8.14 15.57 -54.47
CA ILE A 550 7.59 15.68 -53.12
C ILE A 550 7.06 17.10 -52.94
N LYS A 551 5.73 17.25 -52.94
CA LYS A 551 5.07 18.52 -52.63
C LYS A 551 5.36 18.82 -51.17
N ARG A 552 6.23 19.80 -50.90
CA ARG A 552 6.27 20.46 -49.59
C ARG A 552 4.86 20.97 -49.30
N PHE A 553 4.26 20.51 -48.20
CA PHE A 553 2.91 20.92 -47.82
C PHE A 553 2.86 22.45 -47.63
N PRO A 554 1.81 23.13 -48.12
CA PRO A 554 1.65 24.56 -47.88
C PRO A 554 1.38 24.85 -46.40
N SER A 555 1.88 25.97 -45.93
CA SER A 555 1.64 26.47 -44.57
C SER A 555 0.15 26.67 -44.26
N ARG A 556 -0.24 26.40 -43.00
CA ARG A 556 -1.54 26.69 -42.36
C ARG A 556 -2.46 27.68 -43.12
N PRO A 557 -3.70 27.29 -43.45
CA PRO A 557 -4.75 28.29 -43.62
C PRO A 557 -5.03 28.98 -42.28
N LYS A 558 -5.36 30.28 -42.32
CA LYS A 558 -6.00 30.96 -41.18
C LYS A 558 -7.46 30.49 -41.11
N VAL A 559 -7.94 30.19 -39.91
CA VAL A 559 -9.37 29.98 -39.64
C VAL A 559 -9.84 31.13 -38.77
N ASP A 560 -10.84 31.86 -39.25
CA ASP A 560 -11.41 33.00 -38.54
C ASP A 560 -12.40 32.57 -37.44
N LYS A 561 -12.67 33.51 -36.54
CA LYS A 561 -13.42 33.30 -35.30
C LYS A 561 -14.90 33.01 -35.59
N ASN A 562 -15.48 32.00 -34.93
CA ASN A 562 -16.69 32.12 -34.09
C ASN A 562 -17.33 30.75 -33.76
N LYS A 563 -17.08 30.22 -32.55
CA LYS A 563 -18.03 29.52 -31.65
C LYS A 563 -17.30 28.86 -30.47
N ALA A 564 -17.97 28.85 -29.32
CA ALA A 564 -17.73 28.00 -28.14
C ALA A 564 -19.04 27.24 -27.85
N PRO A 565 -19.12 26.24 -26.94
CA PRO A 565 -18.11 25.66 -26.04
C PRO A 565 -17.70 24.23 -26.54
N THR A 566 -17.14 23.25 -25.80
CA THR A 566 -17.20 22.89 -24.37
C THR A 566 -16.07 21.91 -23.99
N THR A 567 -15.63 21.92 -22.72
CA THR A 567 -14.92 20.85 -21.95
C THR A 567 -14.02 19.84 -22.69
N LEU A 568 -12.71 19.86 -22.39
CA LEU A 568 -12.05 18.93 -21.44
C LEU A 568 -10.53 19.20 -21.39
N THR A 569 -9.91 19.03 -20.22
CA THR A 569 -8.44 19.10 -20.02
C THR A 569 -7.94 17.89 -19.25
N PRO A 570 -6.88 17.25 -19.74
CA PRO A 570 -5.68 17.09 -18.92
C PRO A 570 -4.49 17.86 -19.51
N LEU A 571 -3.50 18.18 -18.67
CA LEU A 571 -2.26 18.85 -19.08
C LEU A 571 -1.11 17.85 -18.90
N GLU A 572 -0.41 17.50 -19.99
CA GLU A 572 0.85 16.75 -19.90
C GLU A 572 2.07 17.67 -19.96
N ASN A 573 3.03 17.38 -19.08
CA ASN A 573 4.48 17.41 -19.28
C ASN A 573 5.06 18.35 -20.35
N HIS A 574 5.65 19.46 -19.89
CA HIS A 574 6.85 19.98 -20.54
C HIS A 574 8.09 19.36 -19.88
N ASN A 575 8.74 18.44 -20.59
CA ASN A 575 10.17 18.21 -20.39
C ASN A 575 10.94 19.43 -20.89
N ASN A 576 11.98 19.83 -20.18
CA ASN A 576 13.14 20.52 -20.76
C ASN A 576 14.39 20.01 -20.04
N SER A 577 15.44 19.71 -20.81
CA SER A 577 16.74 19.39 -20.23
C SER A 577 17.51 20.66 -19.92
N GLU A 578 18.33 20.62 -18.87
CA GLU A 578 19.70 21.12 -18.99
C GLU A 578 20.59 20.39 -17.96
N ALA A 579 21.90 20.57 -18.06
CA ALA A 579 22.89 19.68 -17.45
C ALA A 579 23.91 20.44 -16.57
N CYS A 580 24.98 19.73 -16.22
CA CYS A 580 26.23 20.18 -15.58
C CYS A 580 26.31 20.22 -14.03
N ASP A 581 27.41 19.63 -13.58
CA ASP A 581 28.33 20.06 -12.52
C ASP A 581 27.92 20.20 -11.05
N SER A 582 28.17 19.09 -10.34
CA SER A 582 29.35 18.90 -9.45
C SER A 582 29.59 19.77 -8.19
N CYS A 583 30.29 19.14 -7.23
CA CYS A 583 31.04 19.69 -6.09
C CYS A 583 30.31 20.17 -4.80
N LEU A 584 30.50 19.33 -3.77
CA LEU A 584 31.10 19.66 -2.46
C LEU A 584 30.30 20.35 -1.33
N LEU A 585 30.51 19.81 -0.11
CA LEU A 585 30.21 20.35 1.23
C LEU A 585 28.71 20.50 1.56
N GLY A 586 28.26 20.34 2.81
CA GLY A 586 28.96 19.94 4.05
C GLY A 586 28.08 20.27 5.27
N THR A 587 28.45 19.79 6.47
CA THR A 587 27.78 20.03 7.79
C THR A 587 26.32 19.55 7.92
N GLU A 588 25.73 19.42 9.11
CA GLU A 588 26.12 18.69 10.34
C GLU A 588 24.95 18.84 11.35
N SER A 589 24.76 17.85 12.24
CA SER A 589 24.03 18.02 13.52
C SER A 589 22.49 18.30 13.41
N CYS A 590 21.65 18.24 14.46
CA CYS A 590 21.65 17.47 15.72
C CYS A 590 20.30 17.61 16.44
N LEU A 591 19.83 16.54 17.13
CA LEU A 591 18.89 16.60 18.28
C LEU A 591 17.46 17.16 17.94
N THR A 592 16.40 17.19 18.75
CA THR A 592 15.77 16.34 19.81
C THR A 592 14.24 16.68 19.76
N ASP A 593 13.26 16.29 20.61
CA ASP A 593 13.22 15.70 21.96
C ASP A 593 11.83 15.05 22.24
N SER A 594 11.66 14.47 23.45
CA SER A 594 10.47 14.58 24.31
C SER A 594 9.16 13.81 23.98
N LEU A 595 8.87 12.81 24.84
CA LEU A 595 7.63 12.57 25.65
C LEU A 595 6.23 12.67 24.96
N VAL A 596 5.20 11.90 25.33
CA VAL A 596 4.53 11.84 26.66
C VAL A 596 3.69 10.54 26.81
N ASN A 597 3.43 10.17 28.08
CA ASN A 597 2.46 9.19 28.62
C ASN A 597 1.07 9.15 27.91
N GLY A 598 0.21 8.12 28.02
CA GLY A 598 0.15 6.98 28.94
C GLY A 598 -1.15 7.03 29.79
N ILE A 599 -2.06 6.06 29.63
CA ILE A 599 -3.37 5.98 30.33
C ILE A 599 -3.64 4.55 30.85
N VAL A 600 -4.37 4.46 31.97
CA VAL A 600 -4.57 3.28 32.83
C VAL A 600 -5.89 2.53 32.50
N PRO A 601 -5.96 1.19 32.62
CA PRO A 601 -7.20 0.42 32.46
C PRO A 601 -8.15 0.53 33.68
N VAL A 602 -9.44 0.24 33.48
CA VAL A 602 -10.47 0.20 34.54
C VAL A 602 -11.31 -1.08 34.43
N ASP A 603 -11.70 -1.63 35.58
CA ASP A 603 -12.29 -2.98 35.72
C ASP A 603 -13.70 -3.17 35.15
N ALA A 604 -14.02 -4.43 34.80
CA ALA A 604 -15.36 -4.89 34.48
C ALA A 604 -16.00 -5.61 35.68
N ALA A 605 -17.06 -5.04 36.26
CA ALA A 605 -17.79 -5.61 37.40
C ALA A 605 -18.90 -6.61 36.99
N LYS A 606 -19.30 -7.47 37.93
CA LYS A 606 -20.24 -8.60 37.72
C LYS A 606 -21.71 -8.21 37.94
N PHE A 607 -22.59 -8.64 37.02
CA PHE A 607 -24.01 -8.97 37.26
C PHE A 607 -24.45 -10.05 36.25
N GLY A 608 -25.43 -10.94 36.52
CA GLY A 608 -26.16 -11.12 37.79
C GLY A 608 -27.60 -11.68 37.70
N ALA A 609 -27.89 -12.71 36.90
CA ALA A 609 -29.22 -13.36 36.77
C ALA A 609 -29.06 -14.79 36.16
N SER A 610 -29.70 -15.90 36.55
CA SER A 610 -30.84 -16.23 37.46
C SER A 610 -32.26 -15.90 36.95
N VAL A 611 -33.29 -16.77 36.94
CA VAL A 611 -33.47 -18.25 36.86
C VAL A 611 -34.99 -18.54 36.66
N VAL A 612 -35.43 -19.76 36.27
CA VAL A 612 -36.85 -20.19 35.99
C VAL A 612 -37.48 -19.64 34.69
N SER A 613 -38.44 -20.26 33.97
CA SER A 613 -38.75 -21.65 33.53
C SER A 613 -39.96 -21.59 32.56
N SER A 614 -40.31 -22.72 31.89
CA SER A 614 -41.69 -23.08 31.46
C SER A 614 -42.34 -22.29 30.29
N ASP A 615 -43.32 -22.82 29.54
CA ASP A 615 -43.76 -24.22 29.27
C ASP A 615 -44.79 -24.24 28.11
N SER A 616 -44.98 -25.40 27.46
CA SER A 616 -46.08 -25.79 26.55
C SER A 616 -46.29 -25.04 25.22
N GLY A 617 -46.98 -25.69 24.27
CA GLY A 617 -47.51 -25.06 23.05
C GLY A 617 -47.20 -25.77 21.72
N ASP A 618 -47.53 -27.05 21.59
CA ASP A 618 -47.79 -27.65 20.27
C ASP A 618 -49.12 -27.12 19.72
N ASP A 619 -49.23 -26.88 18.41
CA ASP A 619 -50.36 -27.36 17.59
C ASP A 619 -50.11 -27.17 16.07
N GLU A 620 -50.88 -27.91 15.27
CA GLU A 620 -50.62 -28.22 13.86
C GLU A 620 -51.14 -27.21 12.79
N MET A 621 -51.04 -27.65 11.52
CA MET A 621 -51.89 -27.35 10.35
C MET A 621 -51.57 -26.10 9.51
N ASP A 622 -50.95 -26.37 8.37
CA ASP A 622 -51.50 -26.15 7.02
C ASP A 622 -52.38 -24.90 6.77
N SER A 623 -51.89 -24.01 5.89
CA SER A 623 -52.63 -23.59 4.70
C SER A 623 -51.77 -22.83 3.68
N GLU A 624 -51.75 -23.37 2.46
CA GLU A 624 -51.81 -22.73 1.13
C GLU A 624 -50.96 -21.50 0.71
N GLU A 625 -50.90 -21.40 -0.62
CA GLU A 625 -50.19 -20.46 -1.47
C GLU A 625 -50.44 -18.97 -1.19
N GLY A 626 -49.39 -18.14 -1.26
CA GLY A 626 -49.50 -16.68 -1.18
C GLY A 626 -48.46 -15.95 -2.03
N LYS A 627 -48.83 -15.51 -3.24
CA LYS A 627 -47.99 -14.67 -4.10
C LYS A 627 -47.85 -13.28 -3.48
N GLY A 628 -46.68 -12.95 -2.93
CA GLY A 628 -46.49 -11.73 -2.12
C GLY A 628 -45.06 -11.16 -2.06
N ALA A 629 -44.27 -11.30 -3.13
CA ALA A 629 -42.98 -10.62 -3.24
C ALA A 629 -43.12 -9.24 -3.92
N ILE A 630 -42.26 -8.28 -3.53
CA ILE A 630 -42.17 -6.91 -4.09
C ILE A 630 -43.31 -5.97 -3.64
N ALA A 631 -43.38 -5.65 -2.34
CA ALA A 631 -44.11 -4.49 -1.78
C ALA A 631 -43.65 -4.10 -0.35
N LEU A 632 -42.33 -4.08 -0.08
CA LEU A 632 -41.77 -3.70 1.24
C LEU A 632 -40.50 -2.83 1.12
N LEU A 633 -40.68 -1.69 0.45
CA LEU A 633 -39.92 -0.46 0.64
C LEU A 633 -40.95 0.66 0.92
N ASP A 634 -40.50 1.81 1.41
CA ASP A 634 -41.34 2.97 1.74
C ASP A 634 -42.25 2.81 2.99
N ASN A 635 -41.70 2.24 4.07
CA ASN A 635 -42.21 2.43 5.43
C ASN A 635 -41.04 2.85 6.36
N ASP A 636 -40.86 4.16 6.55
CA ASP A 636 -39.86 4.74 7.47
C ASP A 636 -40.27 4.63 8.96
N GLU A 637 -40.94 3.53 9.34
CA GLU A 637 -41.32 3.26 10.72
C GLU A 637 -40.17 2.53 11.43
N PRO A 638 -39.63 3.05 12.55
CA PRO A 638 -38.40 2.53 13.14
C PRO A 638 -38.60 1.11 13.69
N LEU A 639 -37.90 0.14 13.07
CA LEU A 639 -38.00 -1.29 13.35
C LEU A 639 -38.13 -1.58 14.86
N GLY A 640 -39.25 -2.18 15.24
CA GLY A 640 -39.57 -2.49 16.63
C GLY A 640 -38.53 -3.43 17.25
N ARG A 641 -38.31 -3.31 18.57
CA ARG A 641 -37.29 -4.08 19.30
C ARG A 641 -37.37 -5.60 19.06
N GLU A 642 -38.58 -6.15 18.86
CA GLU A 642 -38.80 -7.55 18.51
C GLU A 642 -38.46 -7.89 17.04
N GLN A 643 -38.68 -6.97 16.09
CA GLN A 643 -38.24 -7.14 14.70
C GLN A 643 -36.71 -7.15 14.61
N ILE A 644 -36.03 -6.25 15.35
CA ILE A 644 -34.56 -6.22 15.45
C ILE A 644 -34.02 -7.54 16.04
N LYS A 645 -34.60 -8.05 17.13
CA LYS A 645 -34.26 -9.37 17.69
C LYS A 645 -34.43 -10.50 16.66
N ARG A 646 -35.55 -10.53 15.94
CA ARG A 646 -35.83 -11.54 14.90
C ARG A 646 -34.81 -11.48 13.76
N LEU A 647 -34.44 -10.27 13.31
CA LEU A 647 -33.39 -10.06 12.31
C LEU A 647 -32.03 -10.58 12.81
N ALA A 648 -31.62 -10.21 14.04
CA ALA A 648 -30.36 -10.65 14.63
C ALA A 648 -30.27 -12.18 14.74
N ALA A 649 -31.34 -12.84 15.19
CA ALA A 649 -31.41 -14.30 15.24
C ALA A 649 -31.33 -14.94 13.84
N LEU A 650 -31.90 -14.30 12.81
CA LEU A 650 -31.80 -14.74 11.41
C LEU A 650 -30.38 -14.60 10.85
N VAL A 651 -29.68 -13.51 11.19
CA VAL A 651 -28.28 -13.26 10.81
C VAL A 651 -27.37 -14.31 11.45
N LEU A 652 -27.48 -14.54 12.76
CA LEU A 652 -26.69 -15.58 13.46
C LEU A 652 -26.91 -16.96 12.84
N ARG A 653 -28.18 -17.37 12.66
CA ARG A 653 -28.54 -18.63 11.97
C ARG A 653 -28.09 -18.70 10.51
N ARG A 654 -27.66 -17.60 9.88
CA ARG A 654 -27.08 -17.55 8.53
C ARG A 654 -25.55 -17.61 8.57
N GLU A 655 -24.94 -17.03 9.60
CA GLU A 655 -23.50 -17.07 9.86
C GLU A 655 -23.04 -18.46 10.34
N ASP A 656 -23.80 -19.12 11.23
CA ASP A 656 -23.51 -20.49 11.66
C ASP A 656 -23.59 -21.47 10.48
N ARG A 657 -24.62 -21.30 9.63
CA ARG A 657 -24.77 -22.05 8.36
C ARG A 657 -23.74 -21.67 7.29
N ARG A 658 -22.94 -20.61 7.50
CA ARG A 658 -21.77 -20.28 6.69
C ARG A 658 -20.52 -20.97 7.25
N LYS A 659 -20.26 -20.85 8.57
CA LYS A 659 -19.15 -21.55 9.25
C LYS A 659 -19.21 -23.06 9.00
N LEU A 660 -20.38 -23.68 9.15
CA LEU A 660 -20.60 -25.11 8.87
C LEU A 660 -20.38 -25.52 7.39
N ARG A 661 -20.18 -24.57 6.46
CA ARG A 661 -19.74 -24.85 5.08
C ARG A 661 -18.24 -24.64 4.93
N GLU A 662 -17.70 -23.57 5.52
CA GLU A 662 -16.27 -23.29 5.53
C GLU A 662 -15.49 -24.40 6.27
N ASP A 663 -16.05 -24.96 7.35
CA ASP A 663 -15.51 -26.12 8.07
C ASP A 663 -15.82 -27.49 7.42
N ARG A 664 -16.59 -27.50 6.32
CA ARG A 664 -16.75 -28.67 5.41
C ARG A 664 -15.90 -28.55 4.14
N GLN A 665 -15.17 -27.44 3.98
CA GLN A 665 -14.26 -27.15 2.87
C GLN A 665 -12.78 -27.13 3.33
N ARG A 666 -12.54 -27.56 4.58
CA ARG A 666 -11.26 -27.74 5.25
C ARG A 666 -11.06 -29.21 5.59
#